data_AF-A0A9P1FEE6-F1
#
_entry.id   AF-A0A9P1FEE6-F1
#
_cell.length_a   1.000
_cell.length_b   1.000
_cell.length_c   1.000
_cell.angle_alpha   90.00
_cell.angle_beta   90.00
_cell.angle_gamma   90.00
#
_symmetry.space_group_name_H-M   'P 1'
#
loop_
_entity.id
_entity.type
_entity.pdbx_description
1 polymer ?
#
loop_
_entity_poly.entity_id
_entity_poly.type
_entity_poly.pdbx_seq_one_letter_code
_entity_poly.pdbx_strand_id
1 'polypeptide(L)'
;MPKVLMPIGDATEVLDTMYPYFRLPEDGFEVVVAGPEARLYHMVLHEIPPNADPPWDITQERPGYHLPASVAFRDVDPTEYAGLFVSGGRAPEYLRYDKDLLRITRHFFEANKPVACVCHGIEILTAADCIQGRTMTTVAKCALDVEQGGAKYVDEPTVVDGNLVSARVWMDNTMLLKKFIEMLHQGSMGDWIYRTDLWVIFIYMGVMLYVAWRVSATSGDIEGYTVGNRKMPGWAIGLSVLGTFTSSISFLALPATTYATNWNTFVFSLALPISAWIAVLYFVPLYRNQVQFSAYEFLEARFGYWARAYVVISYVILQIIRVAMVLLLVALAVTPLLGWNIIPTLILLGTLVIIYDTLGGIQAVIWTDVVQVVILIVGALWCLFALTFGLPGGITEFIESVPLDRISLGVWDAETESSKPWWDVWYLGQSTILVVIIYGISENLRNYGTDQNYVQRILSARSDHEAAKSLWIGAWAYLPISIMFCLIGTALWVNYPTPPIVDGEMISPDKVFPNFIHTRLPLPVAGLVIGAIMAAAMSTVDSSLNSSSTVVYVDIIRRFELKPAWVPEIIMLRGLTITLGIVGTAAAVAIYQRYLNESETIMRMWWTYAGVAGGGMFGLFLLAWLLPRTPNWAAILGVILSIPMLVWGILPVSVLEAQELEHLACPLHGNLVGVAGTSIIVSVGLLALVAVSLGLCRPNEKAALPSEK
;
A
#
# COMPACT_ATOMS: atom_id res chain seq x y z
N MET A 1 -0.36 -27.26 -21.63
CA MET A 1 -1.03 -25.96 -21.85
C MET A 1 -2.50 -26.15 -21.52
N PRO A 2 -3.18 -25.20 -20.88
CA PRO A 2 -4.62 -25.30 -20.64
C PRO A 2 -5.38 -25.30 -21.98
N LYS A 3 -6.38 -26.17 -22.12
CA LYS A 3 -7.13 -26.34 -23.37
C LYS A 3 -8.42 -25.52 -23.37
N VAL A 4 -8.76 -24.88 -24.48
CA VAL A 4 -10.06 -24.24 -24.73
C VAL A 4 -10.78 -25.04 -25.82
N LEU A 5 -12.02 -25.46 -25.54
CA LEU A 5 -12.83 -26.18 -26.50
C LEU A 5 -13.53 -25.20 -27.44
N MET A 6 -13.46 -25.44 -28.75
CA MET A 6 -14.11 -24.62 -29.77
C MET A 6 -14.98 -25.51 -30.69
N PRO A 7 -16.29 -25.64 -30.41
CA PRO A 7 -17.20 -26.34 -31.30
C PRO A 7 -17.39 -25.58 -32.62
N ILE A 8 -17.31 -26.31 -33.74
CA ILE A 8 -17.57 -25.82 -35.09
C ILE A 8 -18.45 -26.79 -35.88
N GLY A 9 -18.96 -26.32 -37.01
CA GLY A 9 -19.63 -27.13 -38.00
C GLY A 9 -19.51 -26.52 -39.40
N ASP A 10 -20.13 -27.17 -40.39
CA ASP A 10 -20.30 -26.54 -41.70
C ASP A 10 -21.14 -25.26 -41.53
N ALA A 11 -20.72 -24.20 -42.21
CA ALA A 11 -21.24 -22.85 -42.13
C ALA A 11 -21.05 -22.12 -40.78
N THR A 12 -20.01 -22.46 -40.01
CA THR A 12 -19.52 -21.55 -38.96
C THR A 12 -18.93 -20.28 -39.59
N GLU A 13 -19.11 -19.11 -38.95
CA GLU A 13 -18.62 -17.82 -39.47
C GLU A 13 -17.08 -17.70 -39.31
N VAL A 14 -16.42 -17.17 -40.35
CA VAL A 14 -14.95 -17.16 -40.45
C VAL A 14 -14.29 -16.29 -39.37
N LEU A 15 -14.76 -15.06 -39.14
CA LEU A 15 -14.11 -14.13 -38.21
C LEU A 15 -14.47 -14.43 -36.74
N ASP A 16 -15.70 -14.87 -36.47
CA ASP A 16 -16.13 -15.40 -35.17
C ASP A 16 -15.24 -16.58 -34.73
N THR A 17 -14.68 -17.35 -35.68
CA THR A 17 -13.89 -18.56 -35.39
C THR A 17 -12.39 -18.36 -35.48
N MET A 18 -11.90 -17.73 -36.55
CA MET A 18 -10.46 -17.66 -36.81
C MET A 18 -9.75 -16.68 -35.87
N TYR A 19 -10.41 -15.61 -35.46
CA TYR A 19 -9.85 -14.66 -34.50
C TYR A 19 -9.52 -15.33 -33.15
N PRO A 20 -10.46 -16.03 -32.47
CA PRO A 20 -10.13 -16.78 -31.25
C PRO A 20 -9.19 -17.95 -31.49
N TYR A 21 -9.27 -18.62 -32.64
CA TYR A 21 -8.36 -19.71 -32.99
C TYR A 21 -6.88 -19.28 -32.97
N PHE A 22 -6.58 -18.06 -33.42
CA PHE A 22 -5.22 -17.52 -33.39
C PHE A 22 -4.88 -16.76 -32.11
N ARG A 23 -5.82 -16.01 -31.53
CA ARG A 23 -5.54 -15.14 -30.38
C ARG A 23 -5.34 -15.93 -29.08
N LEU A 24 -6.06 -17.03 -28.86
CA LEU A 24 -5.94 -17.83 -27.64
C LEU A 24 -4.56 -18.50 -27.49
N PRO A 25 -3.95 -19.06 -28.56
CA PRO A 25 -2.56 -19.54 -28.52
C PRO A 25 -1.51 -18.48 -28.21
N GLU A 26 -1.69 -17.22 -28.64
CA GLU A 26 -0.80 -16.12 -28.26
C GLU A 26 -0.78 -15.90 -26.74
N ASP A 27 -1.86 -16.27 -26.05
CA ASP A 27 -2.01 -16.17 -24.60
C ASP A 27 -1.67 -17.46 -23.84
N GLY A 28 -1.13 -18.48 -24.54
CA GLY A 28 -0.68 -19.74 -23.94
C GLY A 28 -1.76 -20.83 -23.80
N PHE A 29 -2.92 -20.66 -24.43
CA PHE A 29 -3.98 -21.67 -24.46
C PHE A 29 -3.93 -22.53 -25.73
N GLU A 30 -4.20 -23.83 -25.59
CA GLU A 30 -4.38 -24.73 -26.72
C GLU A 30 -5.85 -24.70 -27.17
N VAL A 31 -6.13 -24.33 -28.42
CA VAL A 31 -7.50 -24.38 -28.98
C VAL A 31 -7.75 -25.74 -29.59
N VAL A 32 -8.69 -26.49 -29.00
CA VAL A 32 -9.11 -27.79 -29.52
C VAL A 32 -10.42 -27.61 -30.28
N VAL A 33 -10.34 -27.73 -31.59
CA VAL A 33 -11.49 -27.61 -32.48
C VAL A 33 -12.24 -28.94 -32.50
N ALA A 34 -13.53 -28.90 -32.16
CA ALA A 34 -14.42 -30.05 -32.12
C ALA A 34 -15.57 -29.87 -33.09
N GLY A 35 -16.06 -30.95 -33.69
CA GLY A 35 -17.23 -30.92 -34.57
C GLY A 35 -18.12 -32.15 -34.38
N PRO A 36 -19.25 -32.26 -35.10
CA PRO A 36 -20.05 -33.49 -35.11
C PRO A 36 -19.22 -34.76 -35.37
N GLU A 37 -18.21 -34.66 -36.23
CA GLU A 37 -17.22 -35.68 -36.54
C GLU A 37 -15.83 -35.04 -36.65
N ALA A 38 -14.76 -35.81 -36.40
CA ALA A 38 -13.38 -35.33 -36.60
C ALA A 38 -13.02 -35.28 -38.10
N ARG A 39 -13.42 -34.18 -38.77
CA ARG A 39 -13.20 -33.96 -40.20
C ARG A 39 -12.98 -32.49 -40.55
N LEU A 40 -12.72 -32.22 -41.83
CA LEU A 40 -12.69 -30.86 -42.38
C LEU A 40 -14.11 -30.28 -42.50
N TYR A 41 -14.29 -29.04 -42.06
CA TYR A 41 -15.54 -28.28 -42.16
C TYR A 41 -15.39 -27.04 -43.04
N HIS A 42 -16.46 -26.67 -43.74
CA HIS A 42 -16.52 -25.49 -44.61
C HIS A 42 -17.08 -24.29 -43.84
N MET A 43 -16.28 -23.23 -43.65
CA MET A 43 -16.76 -21.99 -43.03
C MET A 43 -17.40 -21.05 -44.05
N VAL A 44 -18.12 -20.04 -43.56
CA VAL A 44 -18.79 -19.03 -44.39
C VAL A 44 -18.43 -17.61 -43.96
N LEU A 45 -18.41 -16.71 -44.94
CA LEU A 45 -18.31 -15.27 -44.72
C LEU A 45 -19.73 -14.69 -44.64
N HIS A 46 -20.02 -13.93 -43.59
CA HIS A 46 -21.27 -13.20 -43.42
C HIS A 46 -21.05 -11.71 -43.64
N GLU A 47 -21.43 -11.22 -44.81
CA GLU A 47 -21.27 -9.81 -45.17
C GLU A 47 -22.54 -9.27 -45.82
N ILE A 48 -22.93 -8.03 -45.51
CA ILE A 48 -23.87 -7.28 -46.33
C ILE A 48 -23.04 -6.57 -47.39
N PRO A 49 -23.13 -6.95 -48.68
CA PRO A 49 -22.24 -6.39 -49.69
C PRO A 49 -22.45 -4.88 -49.80
N PRO A 50 -21.37 -4.06 -49.81
CA PRO A 50 -21.48 -2.60 -49.76
C PRO A 50 -22.17 -1.98 -50.99
N ASN A 51 -22.25 -2.71 -52.11
CA ASN A 51 -22.88 -2.28 -53.36
C ASN A 51 -23.91 -3.31 -53.88
N ALA A 52 -24.74 -3.85 -53.00
CA ALA A 52 -25.84 -4.72 -53.43
C ALA A 52 -27.01 -3.90 -53.99
N ASP A 53 -27.37 -4.15 -55.25
CA ASP A 53 -28.60 -3.66 -55.87
C ASP A 53 -29.42 -4.85 -56.44
N PRO A 54 -30.60 -5.16 -55.89
CA PRO A 54 -31.20 -4.53 -54.70
C PRO A 54 -30.40 -4.83 -53.40
N PRO A 55 -30.51 -3.99 -52.36
CA PRO A 55 -29.82 -4.21 -51.08
C PRO A 55 -30.34 -5.48 -50.41
N TRP A 56 -29.46 -6.16 -49.65
CA TRP A 56 -29.87 -7.32 -48.85
C TRP A 56 -30.37 -6.86 -47.48
N ASP A 57 -31.52 -7.40 -47.05
CA ASP A 57 -32.02 -7.24 -45.68
C ASP A 57 -31.21 -8.07 -44.66
N ILE A 58 -30.49 -9.09 -45.14
CA ILE A 58 -29.69 -10.03 -44.35
C ILE A 58 -28.28 -10.18 -44.92
N THR A 59 -27.38 -10.81 -44.18
CA THR A 59 -26.03 -11.11 -44.66
C THR A 59 -26.09 -12.07 -45.85
N GLN A 60 -25.30 -11.78 -46.88
CA GLN A 60 -25.04 -12.72 -47.96
C GLN A 60 -23.98 -13.73 -47.47
N GLU A 61 -24.24 -15.02 -47.66
CA GLU A 61 -23.27 -16.07 -47.35
C GLU A 61 -22.35 -16.32 -48.54
N ARG A 62 -21.04 -16.33 -48.30
CA ARG A 62 -20.04 -16.74 -49.30
C ARG A 62 -19.14 -17.83 -48.73
N PRO A 63 -18.62 -18.76 -49.57
CA PRO A 63 -17.64 -19.74 -49.13
C PRO A 63 -16.43 -19.07 -48.47
N GLY A 64 -16.08 -19.52 -47.27
CA GLY A 64 -14.93 -19.06 -46.50
C GLY A 64 -13.79 -20.09 -46.49
N TYR A 65 -12.93 -20.00 -45.47
CA TYR A 65 -11.85 -20.97 -45.26
C TYR A 65 -12.38 -22.31 -44.74
N HIS A 66 -11.47 -23.29 -44.65
CA HIS A 66 -11.77 -24.60 -44.07
C HIS A 66 -11.01 -24.73 -42.75
N LEU A 67 -11.63 -25.38 -41.76
CA LEU A 67 -11.00 -25.67 -40.48
C LEU A 67 -11.23 -27.14 -40.11
N PRO A 68 -10.17 -27.93 -39.81
CA PRO A 68 -10.33 -29.31 -39.38
C PRO A 68 -10.74 -29.38 -37.91
N ALA A 69 -11.79 -30.15 -37.62
CA ALA A 69 -12.06 -30.59 -36.25
C ALA A 69 -11.16 -31.77 -35.90
N SER A 70 -10.45 -31.63 -34.79
CA SER A 70 -9.52 -32.64 -34.25
C SER A 70 -10.21 -33.76 -33.48
N VAL A 71 -11.44 -33.53 -33.02
CA VAL A 71 -12.20 -34.45 -32.17
C VAL A 71 -13.71 -34.35 -32.49
N ALA A 72 -14.42 -35.47 -32.43
CA ALA A 72 -15.87 -35.49 -32.53
C ALA A 72 -16.51 -35.14 -31.18
N PHE A 73 -17.68 -34.49 -31.15
CA PHE A 73 -18.33 -34.11 -29.87
C PHE A 73 -18.53 -35.30 -28.92
N ARG A 74 -18.89 -36.48 -29.45
CA ARG A 74 -19.06 -37.71 -28.64
C ARG A 74 -17.79 -38.13 -27.87
N ASP A 75 -16.62 -37.75 -28.36
CA ASP A 75 -15.32 -38.15 -27.82
C ASP A 75 -14.70 -37.05 -26.91
N VAL A 76 -15.39 -35.92 -26.73
CA VAL A 76 -14.94 -34.83 -25.86
C VAL A 76 -15.27 -35.11 -24.40
N ASP A 77 -14.23 -35.15 -23.56
CA ASP A 77 -14.33 -35.06 -22.11
C ASP A 77 -14.22 -33.58 -21.65
N PRO A 78 -15.33 -32.93 -21.25
CA PRO A 78 -15.33 -31.50 -20.91
C PRO A 78 -14.54 -31.18 -19.63
N THR A 79 -14.11 -32.18 -18.85
CA THR A 79 -13.31 -31.97 -17.64
C THR A 79 -11.88 -31.51 -17.97
N GLU A 80 -11.33 -31.89 -19.13
CA GLU A 80 -9.97 -31.55 -19.57
C GLU A 80 -9.77 -30.09 -20.00
N TYR A 81 -10.86 -29.34 -20.15
CA TYR A 81 -10.84 -28.01 -20.75
C TYR A 81 -11.02 -26.91 -19.70
N ALA A 82 -10.27 -25.82 -19.87
CA ALA A 82 -10.32 -24.64 -19.02
C ALA A 82 -11.52 -23.73 -19.36
N GLY A 83 -11.98 -23.72 -20.62
CA GLY A 83 -13.16 -22.96 -21.03
C GLY A 83 -13.71 -23.39 -22.39
N LEU A 84 -14.86 -22.81 -22.75
CA LEU A 84 -15.63 -23.09 -23.97
C LEU A 84 -15.79 -21.81 -24.79
N PHE A 85 -15.44 -21.83 -26.07
CA PHE A 85 -15.69 -20.73 -27.00
C PHE A 85 -16.69 -21.15 -28.09
N VAL A 86 -17.90 -20.60 -28.05
CA VAL A 86 -18.98 -20.92 -28.99
C VAL A 86 -19.05 -19.85 -30.09
N SER A 87 -18.70 -20.26 -31.31
CA SER A 87 -18.70 -19.41 -32.50
C SER A 87 -20.10 -19.27 -33.11
N GLY A 88 -20.29 -18.21 -33.90
CA GLY A 88 -21.50 -17.93 -34.65
C GLY A 88 -21.53 -18.56 -36.05
N GLY A 89 -22.28 -17.91 -36.94
CA GLY A 89 -22.58 -18.42 -38.29
C GLY A 89 -23.93 -19.14 -38.35
N ARG A 90 -24.09 -20.02 -39.34
CA ARG A 90 -25.29 -20.86 -39.47
C ARG A 90 -25.14 -22.25 -38.86
N ALA A 91 -23.92 -22.63 -38.49
CA ALA A 91 -23.69 -23.89 -37.80
C ALA A 91 -24.55 -24.04 -36.52
N PRO A 92 -24.68 -23.02 -35.65
CA PRO A 92 -25.52 -23.10 -34.44
C PRO A 92 -26.97 -23.56 -34.70
N GLU A 93 -27.57 -23.19 -35.84
CA GLU A 93 -28.96 -23.53 -36.20
C GLU A 93 -29.24 -25.04 -36.17
N TYR A 94 -28.25 -25.86 -36.56
CA TYR A 94 -28.35 -27.33 -36.54
C TYR A 94 -27.54 -27.98 -35.42
N LEU A 95 -26.41 -27.38 -35.01
CA LEU A 95 -25.57 -27.90 -33.93
C LEU A 95 -26.32 -27.91 -32.58
N ARG A 96 -27.27 -27.00 -32.38
CA ARG A 96 -28.13 -26.96 -31.18
C ARG A 96 -28.97 -28.22 -30.95
N TYR A 97 -29.07 -29.13 -31.93
CA TYR A 97 -29.76 -30.42 -31.79
C TYR A 97 -28.82 -31.58 -31.42
N ASP A 98 -27.50 -31.36 -31.43
CA ASP A 98 -26.50 -32.38 -31.11
C ASP A 98 -26.43 -32.63 -29.59
N LYS A 99 -26.77 -33.85 -29.17
CA LYS A 99 -26.88 -34.20 -27.74
C LYS A 99 -25.54 -34.16 -27.01
N ASP A 100 -24.44 -34.47 -27.70
CA ASP A 100 -23.11 -34.46 -27.11
C ASP A 100 -22.63 -33.03 -26.91
N LEU A 101 -22.86 -32.15 -27.89
CA LEU A 101 -22.57 -30.72 -27.73
C LEU A 101 -23.37 -30.10 -26.59
N LEU A 102 -24.67 -30.39 -26.47
CA LEU A 102 -25.49 -29.88 -25.36
C LEU A 102 -25.00 -30.41 -23.99
N ARG A 103 -24.59 -31.68 -23.91
CA ARG A 103 -23.99 -32.27 -22.70
C ARG A 103 -22.71 -31.55 -22.29
N ILE A 104 -21.83 -31.30 -23.26
CA ILE A 104 -20.57 -30.57 -23.05
C ILE A 104 -20.86 -29.17 -22.56
N THR A 105 -21.73 -28.42 -23.24
CA THR A 105 -22.08 -27.04 -22.87
C THR A 105 -22.60 -26.97 -21.45
N ARG A 106 -23.54 -27.83 -21.04
CA ARG A 106 -24.04 -27.88 -19.65
C ARG A 106 -22.93 -28.08 -18.62
N HIS A 107 -21.96 -28.95 -18.89
CA HIS A 107 -20.84 -29.19 -17.98
C HIS A 107 -20.06 -27.90 -17.68
N PHE A 108 -19.81 -27.04 -18.67
CA PHE A 108 -19.09 -25.78 -18.42
C PHE A 108 -19.86 -24.84 -17.49
N PHE A 109 -21.20 -24.79 -17.59
CA PHE A 109 -22.03 -24.00 -16.68
C PHE A 109 -22.15 -24.63 -15.30
N GLU A 110 -22.35 -25.94 -15.21
CA GLU A 110 -22.42 -26.68 -13.94
C GLU A 110 -21.10 -26.60 -13.15
N ALA A 111 -19.96 -26.67 -13.84
CA ALA A 111 -18.64 -26.54 -13.24
C ALA A 111 -18.18 -25.08 -13.08
N ASN A 112 -19.03 -24.10 -13.41
CA ASN A 112 -18.73 -22.66 -13.38
C ASN A 112 -17.43 -22.29 -14.12
N LYS A 113 -17.14 -22.97 -15.23
CA LYS A 113 -15.98 -22.71 -16.09
C LYS A 113 -16.28 -21.55 -17.06
N PRO A 114 -15.28 -20.76 -17.46
CA PRO A 114 -15.44 -19.70 -18.45
C PRO A 114 -16.08 -20.19 -19.76
N VAL A 115 -17.11 -19.45 -20.22
CA VAL A 115 -17.78 -19.64 -21.51
C VAL A 115 -17.79 -18.32 -22.26
N ALA A 116 -17.40 -18.33 -23.53
CA ALA A 116 -17.56 -17.22 -24.46
C ALA A 116 -18.51 -17.59 -25.58
N CYS A 117 -19.31 -16.63 -26.03
CA CYS A 117 -20.30 -16.82 -27.10
C CYS A 117 -20.41 -15.57 -27.97
N VAL A 118 -20.46 -15.74 -29.29
CA VAL A 118 -20.64 -14.63 -30.24
C VAL A 118 -21.74 -14.92 -31.25
N CYS A 119 -22.47 -13.89 -31.66
CA CYS A 119 -23.44 -13.97 -32.76
C CYS A 119 -24.47 -15.10 -32.50
N HIS A 120 -24.78 -15.92 -33.51
CA HIS A 120 -25.75 -17.03 -33.43
C HIS A 120 -25.30 -18.18 -32.50
N GLY A 121 -24.07 -18.17 -31.98
CA GLY A 121 -23.60 -19.19 -31.03
C GLY A 121 -24.53 -19.34 -29.80
N ILE A 122 -25.31 -18.29 -29.51
CA ILE A 122 -26.27 -18.28 -28.42
C ILE A 122 -27.34 -19.35 -28.55
N GLU A 123 -27.72 -19.75 -29.77
CA GLU A 123 -28.73 -20.78 -29.99
C GLU A 123 -28.34 -22.12 -29.35
N ILE A 124 -27.03 -22.41 -29.27
CA ILE A 124 -26.50 -23.61 -28.59
C ILE A 124 -26.66 -23.48 -27.07
N LEU A 125 -26.37 -22.30 -26.51
CA LEU A 125 -26.48 -22.06 -25.07
C LEU A 125 -27.95 -22.06 -24.61
N THR A 126 -28.85 -21.50 -25.43
CA THR A 126 -30.31 -21.56 -25.23
C THR A 126 -30.80 -23.00 -25.27
N ALA A 127 -30.43 -23.78 -26.29
CA ALA A 127 -30.83 -25.19 -26.40
C ALA A 127 -30.23 -26.07 -25.29
N ALA A 128 -29.09 -25.68 -24.73
CA ALA A 128 -28.48 -26.35 -23.58
C ALA A 128 -29.17 -26.02 -22.24
N ASP A 129 -30.11 -25.08 -22.23
CA ASP A 129 -30.85 -24.60 -21.05
C ASP A 129 -29.92 -23.99 -19.98
N CYS A 130 -28.92 -23.22 -20.41
CA CYS A 130 -27.85 -22.72 -19.54
C CYS A 130 -27.95 -21.21 -19.21
N ILE A 131 -28.89 -20.50 -19.83
CA ILE A 131 -28.91 -19.02 -19.84
C ILE A 131 -30.02 -18.40 -18.98
N GLN A 132 -30.88 -19.21 -18.37
CA GLN A 132 -32.03 -18.71 -17.62
C GLN A 132 -31.62 -17.73 -16.50
N GLY A 133 -32.23 -16.55 -16.48
CA GLY A 133 -31.96 -15.49 -15.50
C GLY A 133 -30.68 -14.68 -15.73
N ARG A 134 -29.91 -14.96 -16.79
CA ARG A 134 -28.69 -14.22 -17.16
C ARG A 134 -29.02 -12.95 -17.93
N THR A 135 -28.08 -12.01 -17.98
CA THR A 135 -28.06 -10.87 -18.92
C THR A 135 -27.00 -11.10 -19.98
N MET A 136 -27.35 -10.89 -21.25
CA MET A 136 -26.45 -11.18 -22.37
C MET A 136 -26.78 -10.40 -23.63
N THR A 137 -25.80 -10.33 -24.52
CA THR A 137 -25.94 -9.79 -25.88
C THR A 137 -25.66 -10.85 -26.95
N THR A 138 -26.15 -10.62 -28.16
CA THR A 138 -26.00 -11.47 -29.35
C THR A 138 -26.31 -10.63 -30.60
N VAL A 139 -26.15 -11.19 -31.80
CA VAL A 139 -26.64 -10.55 -33.02
C VAL A 139 -28.14 -10.28 -32.87
N ALA A 140 -28.61 -9.10 -33.27
CA ALA A 140 -30.00 -8.68 -33.03
C ALA A 140 -31.06 -9.69 -33.50
N LYS A 141 -30.74 -10.52 -34.50
CA LYS A 141 -31.62 -11.58 -35.03
C LYS A 141 -31.88 -12.72 -34.03
N CYS A 142 -30.95 -12.97 -33.11
CA CYS A 142 -31.06 -13.99 -32.06
C CYS A 142 -31.50 -13.43 -30.71
N ALA A 143 -31.92 -12.15 -30.65
CA ALA A 143 -32.46 -11.57 -29.42
C ALA A 143 -33.66 -12.37 -28.89
N LEU A 144 -34.47 -12.94 -29.80
CA LEU A 144 -35.60 -13.79 -29.42
C LEU A 144 -35.15 -15.10 -28.76
N ASP A 145 -34.05 -15.72 -29.21
CA ASP A 145 -33.51 -16.94 -28.59
C ASP A 145 -33.03 -16.69 -27.16
N VAL A 146 -32.50 -15.49 -26.89
CA VAL A 146 -32.11 -15.04 -25.54
C VAL A 146 -33.35 -14.95 -24.65
N GLU A 147 -34.37 -14.23 -25.11
CA GLU A 147 -35.60 -13.99 -24.35
C GLU A 147 -36.38 -15.29 -24.11
N GLN A 148 -36.48 -16.17 -25.12
CA GLN A 148 -37.13 -17.46 -25.00
C GLN A 148 -36.37 -18.44 -24.09
N GLY A 149 -35.04 -18.33 -24.02
CA GLY A 149 -34.23 -19.04 -23.03
C GLY A 149 -34.31 -18.48 -21.62
N GLY A 150 -35.14 -17.46 -21.38
CA GLY A 150 -35.35 -16.87 -20.06
C GLY A 150 -34.24 -15.92 -19.60
N ALA A 151 -33.38 -15.46 -20.51
CA ALA A 151 -32.35 -14.46 -20.28
C ALA A 151 -32.82 -13.05 -20.67
N LYS A 152 -32.15 -12.02 -20.16
CA LYS A 152 -32.37 -10.61 -20.54
C LYS A 152 -31.43 -10.22 -21.67
N TYR A 153 -31.98 -9.88 -22.83
CA TYR A 153 -31.23 -9.30 -23.94
C TYR A 153 -30.86 -7.83 -23.69
N VAL A 154 -29.62 -7.46 -24.04
CA VAL A 154 -29.15 -6.07 -24.11
C VAL A 154 -28.32 -5.87 -25.39
N ASP A 155 -28.45 -4.71 -26.02
CA ASP A 155 -27.68 -4.34 -27.22
C ASP A 155 -26.41 -3.57 -26.82
N GLU A 156 -25.42 -4.31 -26.31
CA GLU A 156 -24.12 -3.79 -25.90
C GLU A 156 -23.02 -4.58 -26.64
N PRO A 157 -21.84 -3.98 -26.94
CA PRO A 157 -20.75 -4.70 -27.62
C PRO A 157 -20.35 -6.02 -26.97
N THR A 158 -20.29 -6.06 -25.64
CA THR A 158 -19.91 -7.26 -24.88
C THR A 158 -20.58 -7.21 -23.52
N VAL A 159 -21.07 -8.35 -23.06
CA VAL A 159 -21.73 -8.50 -21.75
C VAL A 159 -21.06 -9.63 -20.98
N VAL A 160 -20.79 -9.41 -19.69
CA VAL A 160 -20.27 -10.43 -18.77
C VAL A 160 -21.31 -10.68 -17.68
N ASP A 161 -21.72 -11.94 -17.52
CA ASP A 161 -22.62 -12.39 -16.46
C ASP A 161 -22.11 -13.71 -15.87
N GLY A 162 -21.49 -13.62 -14.69
CA GLY A 162 -20.87 -14.77 -14.01
C GLY A 162 -19.74 -15.38 -14.83
N ASN A 163 -19.86 -16.66 -15.16
CA ASN A 163 -18.89 -17.40 -15.96
C ASN A 163 -19.12 -17.29 -17.48
N LEU A 164 -20.04 -16.43 -17.94
CA LEU A 164 -20.34 -16.21 -19.33
C LEU A 164 -19.92 -14.81 -19.80
N VAL A 165 -19.27 -14.73 -20.96
CA VAL A 165 -19.12 -13.51 -21.74
C VAL A 165 -19.75 -13.68 -23.11
N SER A 166 -20.55 -12.71 -23.55
CA SER A 166 -21.18 -12.74 -24.88
C SER A 166 -20.98 -11.45 -25.66
N ALA A 167 -21.00 -11.56 -27.00
CA ALA A 167 -20.82 -10.43 -27.92
C ALA A 167 -21.76 -10.53 -29.13
N ARG A 168 -22.04 -9.38 -29.76
CA ARG A 168 -23.06 -9.31 -30.82
C ARG A 168 -22.61 -9.92 -32.13
N VAL A 169 -21.44 -9.50 -32.60
CA VAL A 169 -20.90 -9.83 -33.94
C VAL A 169 -19.38 -9.86 -33.89
N TRP A 170 -18.74 -10.36 -34.95
CA TRP A 170 -17.28 -10.45 -35.07
C TRP A 170 -16.52 -9.13 -34.80
N MET A 171 -17.13 -7.97 -35.03
CA MET A 171 -16.51 -6.66 -34.75
C MET A 171 -16.24 -6.44 -33.26
N ASP A 172 -17.00 -7.11 -32.39
CA ASP A 172 -16.88 -7.01 -30.94
C ASP A 172 -15.88 -8.04 -30.36
N ASN A 173 -15.26 -8.88 -31.20
CA ASN A 173 -14.35 -9.95 -30.77
C ASN A 173 -13.16 -9.47 -29.93
N THR A 174 -12.65 -8.26 -30.19
CA THR A 174 -11.55 -7.67 -29.41
C THR A 174 -11.91 -7.57 -27.93
N MET A 175 -13.13 -7.10 -27.62
CA MET A 175 -13.61 -6.96 -26.25
C MET A 175 -14.03 -8.30 -25.65
N LEU A 176 -14.69 -9.15 -26.45
CA LEU A 176 -15.05 -10.51 -26.08
C LEU A 176 -13.84 -11.32 -25.60
N LEU A 177 -12.78 -11.38 -26.42
CA LEU A 177 -11.61 -12.20 -26.10
C LEU A 177 -10.79 -11.64 -24.96
N LYS A 178 -10.70 -10.31 -24.83
CA LYS A 178 -10.06 -9.70 -23.66
C LYS A 178 -10.71 -10.21 -22.36
N LYS A 179 -12.04 -10.14 -22.28
CA LYS A 179 -12.79 -10.58 -21.10
C LYS A 179 -12.75 -12.10 -20.91
N PHE A 180 -12.86 -12.87 -21.99
CA PHE A 180 -12.77 -14.33 -21.91
C PHE A 180 -11.40 -14.82 -21.43
N ILE A 181 -10.30 -14.22 -21.92
CA ILE A 181 -8.94 -14.54 -21.49
C ILE A 181 -8.72 -14.18 -20.01
N GLU A 182 -9.22 -13.02 -19.55
CA GLU A 182 -9.21 -12.66 -18.13
C GLU A 182 -9.88 -13.76 -17.28
N MET A 183 -11.03 -14.27 -17.72
CA MET A 183 -11.75 -15.35 -17.03
C MET A 183 -10.99 -16.69 -17.05
N LEU A 184 -10.34 -17.03 -18.17
CA LEU A 184 -9.53 -18.25 -18.29
C LEU A 184 -8.30 -18.23 -17.36
N HIS A 185 -7.64 -17.09 -17.20
CA HIS A 185 -6.51 -16.95 -16.27
C HIS A 185 -6.95 -17.01 -14.81
N GLN A 186 -8.07 -16.40 -14.46
CA GLN A 186 -8.64 -16.51 -13.10
C GLN A 186 -8.95 -17.97 -12.72
N GLY A 187 -9.42 -18.77 -13.67
CA GLY A 187 -9.73 -20.20 -13.44
C GLY A 187 -8.53 -21.16 -13.47
N SER A 188 -7.45 -20.85 -14.20
CA SER A 188 -6.30 -21.75 -14.39
C SER A 188 -5.08 -21.41 -13.52
N MET A 189 -4.91 -20.14 -13.14
CA MET A 189 -3.77 -19.63 -12.36
C MET A 189 -4.09 -19.57 -10.86
N GLY A 190 -5.37 -19.59 -10.47
CA GLY A 190 -5.86 -19.30 -9.12
C GLY A 190 -5.51 -20.30 -8.00
N ASP A 191 -5.37 -21.59 -8.31
CA ASP A 191 -5.47 -22.60 -7.24
C ASP A 191 -4.13 -23.17 -6.75
N TRP A 192 -3.08 -23.21 -7.57
CA TRP A 192 -1.80 -23.81 -7.19
C TRP A 192 -0.72 -22.76 -6.87
N ILE A 193 -0.76 -21.63 -7.57
CA ILE A 193 0.22 -20.54 -7.52
C ILE A 193 0.11 -19.72 -6.22
N TYR A 194 -1.13 -19.49 -5.75
CA TYR A 194 -1.40 -18.84 -4.47
C TYR A 194 -0.93 -19.72 -3.30
N ARG A 195 -0.95 -21.05 -3.44
CA ARG A 195 -0.55 -21.96 -2.36
C ARG A 195 0.94 -21.87 -2.05
N THR A 196 1.82 -21.73 -3.04
CA THR A 196 3.28 -21.62 -2.82
C THR A 196 3.70 -20.29 -2.19
N ASP A 197 3.10 -19.18 -2.59
CA ASP A 197 3.39 -17.87 -1.99
C ASP A 197 2.82 -17.77 -0.56
N LEU A 198 1.64 -18.35 -0.31
CA LEU A 198 1.08 -18.45 1.04
C LEU A 198 2.01 -19.24 1.97
N TRP A 199 2.68 -20.29 1.51
CA TRP A 199 3.67 -21.01 2.33
C TRP A 199 4.83 -20.11 2.78
N VAL A 200 5.32 -19.20 1.94
CA VAL A 200 6.36 -18.22 2.33
C VAL A 200 5.84 -17.29 3.43
N ILE A 201 4.59 -16.83 3.30
CA ILE A 201 3.94 -15.99 4.32
C ILE A 201 3.74 -16.77 5.64
N PHE A 202 3.29 -18.03 5.58
CA PHE A 202 3.14 -18.87 6.76
C PHE A 202 4.48 -19.15 7.45
N ILE A 203 5.54 -19.39 6.68
CA ILE A 203 6.91 -19.55 7.21
C ILE A 203 7.35 -18.25 7.87
N TYR A 204 7.18 -17.10 7.21
CA TYR A 204 7.49 -15.78 7.78
C TYR A 204 6.75 -15.56 9.11
N MET A 205 5.43 -15.77 9.13
CA MET A 205 4.62 -15.63 10.35
C MET A 205 5.04 -16.61 11.44
N GLY A 206 5.38 -17.85 11.08
CA GLY A 206 5.90 -18.86 11.99
C GLY A 206 7.24 -18.46 12.62
N VAL A 207 8.15 -17.87 11.83
CA VAL A 207 9.42 -17.33 12.33
C VAL A 207 9.18 -16.16 13.28
N MET A 208 8.28 -15.22 12.95
CA MET A 208 7.94 -14.09 13.83
C MET A 208 7.36 -14.58 15.16
N LEU A 209 6.39 -15.49 15.13
CA LEU A 209 5.80 -16.08 16.33
C LEU A 209 6.83 -16.84 17.16
N TYR A 210 7.72 -17.58 16.52
CA TYR A 210 8.80 -18.30 17.22
C TYR A 210 9.77 -17.33 17.92
N VAL A 211 10.22 -16.28 17.22
CA VAL A 211 11.10 -15.26 17.81
C VAL A 211 10.41 -14.57 18.99
N ALA A 212 9.16 -14.13 18.81
CA ALA A 212 8.37 -13.49 19.86
C ALA A 212 8.17 -14.42 21.07
N TRP A 213 7.83 -15.70 20.83
CA TRP A 213 7.66 -16.69 21.89
C TRP A 213 8.96 -16.95 22.66
N ARG A 214 10.09 -17.10 21.97
CA ARG A 214 11.40 -17.36 22.62
C ARG A 214 11.83 -16.19 23.52
N VAL A 215 11.52 -14.97 23.12
CA VAL A 215 11.86 -13.76 23.87
C VAL A 215 10.80 -13.41 24.92
N SER A 216 9.55 -13.85 24.77
CA SER A 216 8.47 -13.57 25.74
C SER A 216 8.78 -14.05 27.17
N ALA A 217 9.64 -15.05 27.32
CA ALA A 217 10.10 -15.57 28.61
C ALA A 217 10.87 -14.52 29.45
N THR A 218 11.40 -13.46 28.84
CA THR A 218 12.14 -12.40 29.53
C THR A 218 11.33 -11.12 29.76
N SER A 219 10.05 -11.11 29.37
CA SER A 219 9.11 -9.97 29.47
C SER A 219 8.07 -10.15 30.60
N GLY A 220 8.45 -10.77 31.72
CA GLY A 220 7.54 -11.15 32.80
C GLY A 220 7.06 -10.01 33.72
N ASP A 221 7.71 -8.86 33.66
CA ASP A 221 7.42 -7.67 34.46
C ASP A 221 7.44 -6.39 33.61
N ILE A 222 7.15 -5.25 34.23
CA ILE A 222 7.10 -3.97 33.51
C ILE A 222 8.46 -3.58 32.91
N GLU A 223 9.57 -3.81 33.63
CA GLU A 223 10.90 -3.43 33.14
C GLU A 223 11.34 -4.29 31.96
N GLY A 224 11.07 -5.60 31.99
CA GLY A 224 11.26 -6.50 30.86
C GLY A 224 10.38 -6.15 29.67
N TYR A 225 9.09 -5.85 29.89
CA TYR A 225 8.16 -5.55 28.80
C TYR A 225 8.43 -4.20 28.13
N THR A 226 8.74 -3.16 28.90
CA THR A 226 8.84 -1.78 28.41
C THR A 226 10.25 -1.40 27.98
N VAL A 227 11.29 -1.78 28.70
CA VAL A 227 12.68 -1.38 28.38
C VAL A 227 13.63 -2.57 28.27
N GLY A 228 13.09 -3.79 28.21
CA GLY A 228 13.86 -4.99 27.95
C GLY A 228 14.99 -5.24 28.94
N ASN A 229 14.74 -4.94 30.22
CA ASN A 229 15.73 -5.04 31.30
C ASN A 229 17.03 -4.26 31.03
N ARG A 230 17.00 -3.30 30.10
CA ARG A 230 18.16 -2.49 29.68
C ARG A 230 19.37 -3.34 29.31
N LYS A 231 19.16 -4.44 28.58
CA LYS A 231 20.22 -5.41 28.22
C LYS A 231 20.49 -5.50 26.71
N MET A 232 19.78 -4.71 25.91
CA MET A 232 19.83 -4.85 24.46
C MET A 232 21.15 -4.33 23.89
N PRO A 233 21.78 -5.06 22.96
CA PRO A 233 22.99 -4.60 22.29
C PRO A 233 22.64 -3.52 21.24
N GLY A 234 23.51 -2.54 21.07
CA GLY A 234 23.28 -1.38 20.21
C GLY A 234 23.13 -1.72 18.73
N TRP A 235 23.69 -2.83 18.25
CA TRP A 235 23.49 -3.26 16.86
C TRP A 235 22.06 -3.76 16.60
N ALA A 236 21.46 -4.49 17.55
CA ALA A 236 20.10 -4.98 17.43
C ALA A 236 19.13 -3.80 17.54
N ILE A 237 19.36 -2.89 18.50
CA ILE A 237 18.61 -1.64 18.59
C ILE A 237 18.76 -0.82 17.31
N GLY A 238 19.96 -0.71 16.74
CA GLY A 238 20.21 0.08 15.53
C GLY A 238 19.48 -0.46 14.31
N LEU A 239 19.43 -1.78 14.14
CA LEU A 239 18.61 -2.41 13.10
C LEU A 239 17.11 -2.26 13.37
N SER A 240 16.70 -2.26 14.64
CA SER A 240 15.31 -2.01 15.02
C SER A 240 14.87 -0.55 14.81
N VAL A 241 15.74 0.42 15.09
CA VAL A 241 15.58 1.83 14.71
C VAL A 241 15.50 1.96 13.19
N LEU A 242 16.36 1.23 12.46
CA LEU A 242 16.30 1.19 11.00
C LEU A 242 14.95 0.66 10.49
N GLY A 243 14.46 -0.45 11.05
CA GLY A 243 13.12 -1.01 10.76
C GLY A 243 12.02 0.02 10.97
N THR A 244 12.11 0.78 12.06
CA THR A 244 11.16 1.86 12.38
C THR A 244 11.19 3.01 11.35
N PHE A 245 12.36 3.31 10.76
CA PHE A 245 12.49 4.25 9.64
C PHE A 245 11.99 3.65 8.31
N THR A 246 12.21 2.35 8.09
CA THR A 246 11.84 1.62 6.88
C THR A 246 10.46 0.95 7.03
N SER A 247 9.40 1.75 6.94
CA SER A 247 8.01 1.26 7.00
C SER A 247 7.47 0.87 5.61
N SER A 248 6.23 0.36 5.54
CA SER A 248 5.53 0.21 4.24
C SER A 248 5.34 1.55 3.51
N ILE A 249 5.28 2.67 4.23
CA ILE A 249 5.31 4.02 3.64
C ILE A 249 6.62 4.19 2.88
N SER A 250 7.75 3.85 3.48
CA SER A 250 9.06 3.93 2.82
C SER A 250 9.19 2.91 1.69
N PHE A 251 8.66 1.69 1.87
CA PHE A 251 8.79 0.64 0.86
C PHE A 251 7.97 0.90 -0.41
N LEU A 252 6.76 1.46 -0.29
CA LEU A 252 5.86 1.66 -1.42
C LEU A 252 5.79 3.12 -1.88
N ALA A 253 5.70 4.08 -0.95
CA ALA A 253 5.45 5.47 -1.30
C ALA A 253 6.71 6.23 -1.73
N LEU A 254 7.92 5.88 -1.25
CA LEU A 254 9.16 6.48 -1.75
C LEU A 254 9.42 6.11 -3.22
N PRO A 255 9.33 4.83 -3.63
CA PRO A 255 9.38 4.47 -5.05
C PRO A 255 8.29 5.15 -5.88
N ALA A 256 7.05 5.24 -5.38
CA ALA A 256 5.97 5.93 -6.08
C ALA A 256 6.24 7.43 -6.28
N THR A 257 6.78 8.11 -5.25
CA THR A 257 7.11 9.54 -5.31
C THR A 257 8.27 9.81 -6.27
N THR A 258 9.31 8.98 -6.23
CA THR A 258 10.49 9.09 -7.11
C THR A 258 10.18 8.69 -8.56
N TYR A 259 9.25 7.76 -8.77
CA TYR A 259 8.65 7.46 -10.06
C TYR A 259 7.89 8.67 -10.63
N ALA A 260 7.06 9.32 -9.82
CA ALA A 260 6.26 10.46 -10.24
C ALA A 260 7.11 11.71 -10.50
N THR A 261 8.10 11.96 -9.64
CA THR A 261 8.90 13.18 -9.62
C THR A 261 10.40 12.90 -9.80
N ASN A 262 11.19 13.04 -8.74
CA ASN A 262 12.66 12.90 -8.73
C ASN A 262 13.17 12.46 -7.33
N TRP A 263 14.48 12.58 -7.09
CA TRP A 263 15.13 12.17 -5.85
C TRP A 263 15.11 13.22 -4.73
N ASN A 264 14.32 14.29 -4.83
CA ASN A 264 14.20 15.29 -3.76
C ASN A 264 13.81 14.69 -2.40
N THR A 265 13.01 13.63 -2.38
CA THR A 265 12.68 12.89 -1.14
C THR A 265 13.90 12.26 -0.48
N PHE A 266 14.96 11.93 -1.22
CA PHE A 266 16.22 11.42 -0.65
C PHE A 266 16.90 12.45 0.27
N VAL A 267 16.71 13.75 0.04
CA VAL A 267 17.27 14.82 0.88
C VAL A 267 16.82 14.69 2.34
N PHE A 268 15.60 14.18 2.60
CA PHE A 268 15.14 13.88 3.96
C PHE A 268 16.08 12.90 4.67
N SER A 269 16.62 11.93 3.93
CA SER A 269 17.52 10.91 4.45
C SER A 269 18.89 11.50 4.82
N LEU A 270 19.35 12.53 4.10
CA LEU A 270 20.60 13.24 4.39
C LEU A 270 20.53 14.03 5.72
N ALA A 271 19.33 14.31 6.24
CA ALA A 271 19.18 14.92 7.56
C ALA A 271 19.48 13.94 8.72
N LEU A 272 19.37 12.62 8.49
CA LEU A 272 19.50 11.62 9.56
C LEU A 272 20.84 11.65 10.28
N PRO A 273 22.02 11.70 9.61
CA PRO A 273 23.30 11.81 10.30
C PRO A 273 23.41 13.05 11.18
N ILE A 274 22.87 14.19 10.73
CA ILE A 274 22.86 15.45 11.49
C ILE A 274 21.99 15.31 12.74
N SER A 275 20.77 14.80 12.59
CA SER A 275 19.87 14.59 13.72
C SER A 275 20.36 13.51 14.69
N ALA A 276 21.00 12.46 14.19
CA ALA A 276 21.62 11.41 15.02
C ALA A 276 22.79 11.96 15.83
N TRP A 277 23.63 12.82 15.23
CA TRP A 277 24.71 13.49 15.95
C TRP A 277 24.17 14.31 17.14
N ILE A 278 23.13 15.11 16.91
CA ILE A 278 22.45 15.89 17.98
C ILE A 278 21.83 14.96 19.02
N ALA A 279 21.12 13.91 18.60
CA ALA A 279 20.47 12.96 19.51
C ALA A 279 21.48 12.21 20.39
N VAL A 280 22.62 11.81 19.84
CA VAL A 280 23.71 11.15 20.59
C VAL A 280 24.29 12.09 21.64
N LEU A 281 24.51 13.36 21.30
CA LEU A 281 25.11 14.32 22.22
C LEU A 281 24.14 14.76 23.33
N TYR A 282 22.85 14.90 23.02
CA TYR A 282 21.91 15.54 23.93
C TYR A 282 20.78 14.64 24.41
N PHE A 283 20.18 13.84 23.54
CA PHE A 283 18.99 13.05 23.89
C PHE A 283 19.35 11.73 24.58
N VAL A 284 20.45 11.09 24.19
CA VAL A 284 20.93 9.87 24.87
C VAL A 284 21.22 10.15 26.35
N PRO A 285 22.05 11.17 26.72
CA PRO A 285 22.28 11.48 28.13
C PRO A 285 21.02 11.94 28.86
N LEU A 286 20.14 12.68 28.17
CA LEU A 286 18.87 13.15 28.73
C LEU A 286 18.01 11.97 29.19
N TYR A 287 17.68 11.05 28.28
CA TYR A 287 16.75 9.97 28.60
C TYR A 287 17.36 8.90 29.49
N ARG A 288 18.63 8.56 29.27
CA ARG A 288 19.30 7.51 30.06
C ARG A 288 19.45 7.86 31.54
N ASN A 289 19.50 9.15 31.87
CA ASN A 289 19.73 9.61 33.24
C ASN A 289 18.48 10.20 33.91
N GLN A 290 17.49 10.70 33.15
CA GLN A 290 16.39 11.48 33.72
C GLN A 290 15.01 10.82 33.65
N VAL A 291 14.80 9.78 32.84
CA VAL A 291 13.49 9.12 32.72
C VAL A 291 13.60 7.61 32.97
N GLN A 292 12.53 7.01 33.49
CA GLN A 292 12.49 5.58 33.73
C GLN A 292 11.90 4.80 32.56
N PHE A 293 10.70 5.18 32.11
CA PHE A 293 9.97 4.45 31.08
C PHE A 293 9.44 5.34 29.96
N SER A 294 8.99 6.56 30.27
CA SER A 294 8.36 7.46 29.27
C SER A 294 9.19 8.73 29.04
N ALA A 295 9.34 9.11 27.77
CA ALA A 295 9.94 10.39 27.37
C ALA A 295 9.22 11.60 28.00
N TYR A 296 7.93 11.42 28.34
CA TYR A 296 7.05 12.51 28.78
C TYR A 296 7.17 12.80 30.28
N GLU A 297 7.87 11.96 31.05
CA GLU A 297 8.29 12.25 32.42
C GLU A 297 9.15 13.54 32.47
N PHE A 298 9.99 13.76 31.46
CA PHE A 298 10.79 14.99 31.31
C PHE A 298 9.91 16.24 31.18
N LEU A 299 8.81 16.15 30.42
CA LEU A 299 7.88 17.26 30.24
C LEU A 299 7.05 17.53 31.49
N GLU A 300 6.65 16.49 32.24
CA GLU A 300 5.99 16.68 33.54
C GLU A 300 6.91 17.36 34.55
N ALA A 301 8.18 16.92 34.63
CA ALA A 301 9.15 17.55 35.51
C ALA A 301 9.29 19.06 35.21
N ARG A 302 9.21 19.42 33.92
CA ARG A 302 9.42 20.80 33.45
C ARG A 302 8.20 21.71 33.51
N PHE A 303 7.04 21.23 33.07
CA PHE A 303 5.83 22.04 32.88
C PHE A 303 4.66 21.58 33.75
N GLY A 304 4.76 20.41 34.37
CA GLY A 304 3.68 19.77 35.12
C GLY A 304 2.87 18.78 34.28
N TYR A 305 1.95 18.09 34.94
CA TYR A 305 1.23 16.95 34.35
C TYR A 305 0.44 17.29 33.07
N TRP A 306 -0.04 18.53 32.92
CA TRP A 306 -0.77 18.93 31.70
C TRP A 306 0.07 18.70 30.43
N ALA A 307 1.38 18.94 30.48
CA ALA A 307 2.29 18.78 29.35
C ALA A 307 2.47 17.30 29.01
N ARG A 308 2.64 16.45 30.03
CA ARG A 308 2.69 14.99 29.86
C ARG A 308 1.38 14.46 29.27
N ALA A 309 0.24 14.83 29.84
CA ALA A 309 -1.07 14.39 29.35
C ALA A 309 -1.33 14.82 27.90
N TYR A 310 -1.03 16.07 27.56
CA TYR A 310 -1.16 16.58 26.20
C TYR A 310 -0.33 15.77 25.21
N VAL A 311 0.97 15.56 25.50
CA VAL A 311 1.85 14.81 24.60
C VAL A 311 1.47 13.34 24.52
N VAL A 312 1.03 12.69 25.60
CA VAL A 312 0.52 11.30 25.56
C VAL A 312 -0.69 11.18 24.65
N ILE A 313 -1.67 12.09 24.75
CA ILE A 313 -2.87 12.07 23.92
C ILE A 313 -2.50 12.28 22.44
N SER A 314 -1.72 13.31 22.15
CA SER A 314 -1.22 13.59 20.80
C SER A 314 -0.45 12.41 20.22
N TYR A 315 0.43 11.80 21.02
CA TYR A 315 1.22 10.65 20.61
C TYR A 315 0.35 9.44 20.28
N VAL A 316 -0.57 9.05 21.16
CA VAL A 316 -1.43 7.87 20.94
C VAL A 316 -2.32 8.06 19.71
N ILE A 317 -2.88 9.25 19.50
CA ILE A 317 -3.65 9.55 18.28
C ILE A 317 -2.76 9.41 17.03
N LEU A 318 -1.55 9.97 17.06
CA LEU A 318 -0.59 9.86 15.96
C LEU A 318 -0.24 8.39 15.67
N GLN A 319 -0.03 7.57 16.71
CA GLN A 319 0.28 6.15 16.53
C GLN A 319 -0.91 5.36 15.98
N ILE A 320 -2.15 5.65 16.41
CA ILE A 320 -3.36 5.00 15.85
C ILE A 320 -3.48 5.31 14.35
N ILE A 321 -3.29 6.57 13.95
CA ILE A 321 -3.26 6.97 12.54
C ILE A 321 -2.15 6.23 11.80
N ARG A 322 -0.94 6.17 12.39
CA ARG A 322 0.20 5.48 11.77
C ARG A 322 -0.08 4.00 11.52
N VAL A 323 -0.62 3.30 12.52
CA VAL A 323 -1.03 1.89 12.40
C VAL A 323 -2.07 1.73 11.29
N ALA A 324 -3.08 2.60 11.26
CA ALA A 324 -4.13 2.54 10.26
C ALA A 324 -3.60 2.70 8.81
N MET A 325 -2.73 3.69 8.60
CA MET A 325 -2.13 3.97 7.29
C MET A 325 -1.19 2.85 6.83
N VAL A 326 -0.37 2.32 7.74
CA VAL A 326 0.56 1.22 7.45
C VAL A 326 -0.20 -0.05 7.09
N LEU A 327 -1.25 -0.41 7.84
CA LEU A 327 -2.11 -1.55 7.54
C LEU A 327 -2.81 -1.40 6.18
N LEU A 328 -3.30 -0.19 5.86
CA LEU A 328 -3.92 0.10 4.57
C LEU A 328 -2.95 -0.10 3.40
N LEU A 329 -1.72 0.42 3.50
CA LEU A 329 -0.71 0.26 2.45
C LEU A 329 -0.37 -1.21 2.18
N VAL A 330 -0.22 -2.02 3.23
CA VAL A 330 -0.01 -3.47 3.06
C VAL A 330 -1.23 -4.12 2.44
N ALA A 331 -2.43 -3.79 2.93
CA ALA A 331 -3.64 -4.40 2.43
C ALA A 331 -3.83 -4.11 0.93
N LEU A 332 -3.49 -2.90 0.46
CA LEU A 332 -3.53 -2.58 -0.97
C LEU A 332 -2.53 -3.40 -1.80
N ALA A 333 -1.35 -3.69 -1.25
CA ALA A 333 -0.38 -4.55 -1.92
C ALA A 333 -0.80 -6.02 -1.91
N VAL A 334 -1.35 -6.52 -0.80
CA VAL A 334 -1.67 -7.95 -0.59
C VAL A 334 -3.02 -8.37 -1.16
N THR A 335 -4.01 -7.48 -1.22
CA THR A 335 -5.38 -7.82 -1.64
C THR A 335 -5.47 -8.40 -3.06
N PRO A 336 -4.80 -7.81 -4.09
CA PRO A 336 -4.79 -8.40 -5.43
C PRO A 336 -4.25 -9.84 -5.46
N LEU A 337 -3.37 -10.16 -4.51
CA LEU A 337 -2.73 -11.46 -4.36
C LEU A 337 -3.52 -12.45 -3.52
N LEU A 338 -4.60 -12.03 -2.86
CA LEU A 338 -5.52 -12.95 -2.20
C LEU A 338 -6.78 -13.19 -3.03
N GLY A 339 -7.05 -12.34 -4.02
CA GLY A 339 -8.34 -12.31 -4.73
C GLY A 339 -9.51 -11.94 -3.81
N TRP A 340 -9.22 -11.35 -2.64
CA TRP A 340 -10.22 -10.96 -1.65
C TRP A 340 -10.65 -9.52 -1.85
N ASN A 341 -11.74 -9.12 -1.19
CA ASN A 341 -11.98 -7.71 -0.93
C ASN A 341 -10.98 -7.22 0.14
N ILE A 342 -10.59 -5.94 0.09
CA ILE A 342 -9.56 -5.40 0.98
C ILE A 342 -9.97 -5.33 2.46
N ILE A 343 -11.26 -5.23 2.78
CA ILE A 343 -11.74 -5.17 4.18
C ILE A 343 -11.40 -6.48 4.92
N PRO A 344 -11.74 -7.69 4.41
CA PRO A 344 -11.24 -8.95 4.96
C PRO A 344 -9.71 -9.00 5.12
N THR A 345 -8.96 -8.51 4.13
CA THR A 345 -7.49 -8.44 4.19
C THR A 345 -7.01 -7.57 5.35
N LEU A 346 -7.61 -6.38 5.56
CA LEU A 346 -7.30 -5.49 6.67
C LEU A 346 -7.55 -6.15 8.04
N ILE A 347 -8.69 -6.82 8.19
CA ILE A 347 -9.05 -7.50 9.44
C ILE A 347 -8.07 -8.65 9.71
N LEU A 348 -7.72 -9.44 8.69
CA LEU A 348 -6.73 -10.50 8.80
C LEU A 348 -5.36 -9.94 9.23
N LEU A 349 -4.84 -8.94 8.52
CA LEU A 349 -3.53 -8.34 8.82
C LEU A 349 -3.50 -7.74 10.23
N GLY A 350 -4.54 -6.97 10.61
CA GLY A 350 -4.65 -6.41 11.96
C GLY A 350 -4.66 -7.50 13.05
N THR A 351 -5.43 -8.57 12.83
CA THR A 351 -5.49 -9.71 13.77
C THR A 351 -4.13 -10.40 13.91
N LEU A 352 -3.45 -10.67 12.79
CA LEU A 352 -2.13 -11.30 12.80
C LEU A 352 -1.12 -10.46 13.59
N VAL A 353 -1.13 -9.13 13.42
CA VAL A 353 -0.22 -8.25 14.15
C VAL A 353 -0.50 -8.22 15.65
N ILE A 354 -1.78 -8.14 16.05
CA ILE A 354 -2.17 -8.18 17.46
C ILE A 354 -1.69 -9.48 18.14
N ILE A 355 -1.83 -10.62 17.46
CA ILE A 355 -1.50 -11.92 18.06
C ILE A 355 -0.03 -12.01 18.48
N TYR A 356 0.92 -11.62 17.63
CA TYR A 356 2.33 -11.79 17.98
C TYR A 356 2.88 -10.64 18.84
N ASP A 357 2.39 -9.40 18.64
CA ASP A 357 2.88 -8.23 19.39
C ASP A 357 2.54 -8.33 20.89
N THR A 358 1.34 -8.84 21.21
CA THR A 358 0.89 -9.04 22.60
C THR A 358 1.74 -10.02 23.39
N LEU A 359 2.48 -10.90 22.72
CA LEU A 359 3.32 -11.90 23.39
C LEU A 359 4.67 -11.30 23.83
N GLY A 360 5.19 -10.29 23.14
CA GLY A 360 6.62 -10.08 23.00
C GLY A 360 7.31 -9.03 23.88
N GLY A 361 6.67 -7.90 24.20
CA GLY A 361 7.36 -6.74 24.80
C GLY A 361 8.47 -6.16 23.91
N ILE A 362 9.15 -5.11 24.34
CA ILE A 362 10.12 -4.37 23.49
C ILE A 362 11.29 -5.24 23.01
N GLN A 363 11.70 -6.26 23.79
CA GLN A 363 12.78 -7.15 23.37
C GLN A 363 12.37 -7.98 22.15
N ALA A 364 11.14 -8.49 22.13
CA ALA A 364 10.65 -9.22 20.98
C ALA A 364 10.56 -8.29 19.77
N VAL A 365 9.98 -7.09 19.93
CA VAL A 365 9.91 -6.06 18.88
C VAL A 365 11.29 -5.81 18.25
N ILE A 366 12.33 -5.61 19.07
CA ILE A 366 13.68 -5.38 18.55
C ILE A 366 14.22 -6.60 17.78
N TRP A 367 13.97 -7.82 18.26
CA TRP A 367 14.46 -9.03 17.58
C TRP A 367 13.66 -9.38 16.33
N THR A 368 12.35 -9.15 16.31
CA THR A 368 11.52 -9.30 15.11
C THR A 368 11.91 -8.26 14.07
N ASP A 369 12.15 -7.02 14.47
CA ASP A 369 12.64 -5.96 13.58
C ASP A 369 13.95 -6.34 12.88
N VAL A 370 14.91 -6.93 13.61
CA VAL A 370 16.19 -7.37 13.04
C VAL A 370 15.95 -8.35 11.88
N VAL A 371 15.04 -9.31 12.07
CA VAL A 371 14.71 -10.28 11.02
C VAL A 371 13.94 -9.60 9.88
N GLN A 372 12.99 -8.73 10.21
CA GLN A 372 12.16 -8.01 9.24
C GLN A 372 12.96 -7.08 8.34
N VAL A 373 13.96 -6.37 8.88
CA VAL A 373 14.86 -5.52 8.10
C VAL A 373 15.66 -6.34 7.08
N VAL A 374 16.13 -7.53 7.46
CA VAL A 374 16.85 -8.42 6.52
C VAL A 374 15.91 -8.85 5.40
N ILE A 375 14.70 -9.29 5.72
CA ILE A 375 13.69 -9.70 4.72
C ILE A 375 13.34 -8.53 3.81
N LEU A 376 13.15 -7.33 4.37
CA LEU A 376 12.88 -6.10 3.65
C LEU A 376 13.98 -5.78 2.62
N ILE A 377 15.24 -5.82 3.04
CA ILE A 377 16.38 -5.49 2.17
C ILE A 377 16.48 -6.52 1.04
N VAL A 378 16.34 -7.81 1.36
CA VAL A 378 16.40 -8.88 0.35
C VAL A 378 15.27 -8.73 -0.67
N GLY A 379 14.04 -8.44 -0.23
CA GLY A 379 12.91 -8.21 -1.13
C GLY A 379 13.10 -6.99 -2.03
N ALA A 380 13.56 -5.87 -1.47
CA ALA A 380 13.80 -4.65 -2.23
C ALA A 380 14.96 -4.80 -3.24
N LEU A 381 16.07 -5.43 -2.85
CA LEU A 381 17.19 -5.72 -3.76
C LEU A 381 16.74 -6.60 -4.93
N TRP A 382 15.88 -7.57 -4.67
CA TRP A 382 15.37 -8.43 -5.71
C TRP A 382 14.42 -7.68 -6.67
N CYS A 383 13.54 -6.81 -6.16
CA CYS A 383 12.74 -5.93 -7.01
C CYS A 383 13.62 -5.05 -7.91
N LEU A 384 14.66 -4.44 -7.34
CA LEU A 384 15.60 -3.62 -8.12
C LEU A 384 16.33 -4.44 -9.19
N PHE A 385 16.76 -5.66 -8.84
CA PHE A 385 17.36 -6.60 -9.79
C PHE A 385 16.38 -6.93 -10.93
N ALA A 386 15.15 -7.31 -10.61
CA ALA A 386 14.13 -7.66 -11.61
C ALA A 386 13.79 -6.48 -12.54
N LEU A 387 13.70 -5.26 -12.01
CA LEU A 387 13.40 -4.06 -12.80
C LEU A 387 14.54 -3.63 -13.72
N THR A 388 15.79 -3.85 -13.30
CA THR A 388 16.97 -3.39 -14.06
C THR A 388 17.47 -4.46 -15.03
N PHE A 389 17.55 -5.72 -14.60
CA PHE A 389 17.99 -6.84 -15.46
C PHE A 389 16.84 -7.48 -16.26
N GLY A 390 15.59 -7.11 -15.98
CA GLY A 390 14.43 -7.50 -16.79
C GLY A 390 14.28 -6.72 -18.11
N LEU A 391 15.05 -5.64 -18.29
CA LEU A 391 15.12 -4.91 -19.55
C LEU A 391 15.89 -5.72 -20.61
N PRO A 392 15.56 -5.63 -21.91
CA PRO A 392 16.28 -6.35 -22.97
C PRO A 392 17.79 -6.12 -22.99
N GLY A 393 18.25 -4.90 -22.72
CA GLY A 393 19.66 -4.51 -22.57
C GLY A 393 20.16 -4.48 -21.13
N GLY A 394 19.35 -4.94 -20.17
CA GLY A 394 19.68 -5.03 -18.75
C GLY A 394 20.10 -3.69 -18.14
N ILE A 395 21.14 -3.73 -17.29
CA ILE A 395 21.61 -2.55 -16.56
C ILE A 395 22.17 -1.45 -17.46
N THR A 396 22.70 -1.79 -18.64
CA THR A 396 23.22 -0.81 -19.59
C THR A 396 22.09 0.05 -20.14
N GLU A 397 21.01 -0.60 -20.61
CA GLU A 397 19.81 0.09 -21.08
C GLU A 397 19.18 0.92 -19.94
N PHE A 398 19.15 0.40 -18.71
CA PHE A 398 18.69 1.18 -17.57
C PHE A 398 19.49 2.48 -17.41
N ILE A 399 20.83 2.42 -17.36
CA ILE A 399 21.65 3.62 -17.16
C ILE A 399 21.47 4.63 -18.30
N GLU A 400 21.38 4.16 -19.54
CA GLU A 400 21.21 5.01 -20.72
C GLU A 400 19.81 5.64 -20.81
N SER A 401 18.79 4.97 -20.27
CA SER A 401 17.39 5.41 -20.34
C SER A 401 16.98 6.35 -19.22
N VAL A 402 17.77 6.49 -18.15
CA VAL A 402 17.44 7.34 -16.99
C VAL A 402 17.67 8.82 -17.32
N PRO A 403 16.61 9.66 -17.33
CA PRO A 403 16.77 11.09 -17.49
C PRO A 403 17.45 11.73 -16.26
N LEU A 404 18.33 12.70 -16.48
CA LEU A 404 19.07 13.37 -15.39
C LEU A 404 18.16 14.10 -14.39
N ASP A 405 17.02 14.62 -14.84
CA ASP A 405 16.03 15.28 -13.98
C ASP A 405 15.37 14.30 -12.99
N ARG A 406 15.27 13.01 -13.35
CA ARG A 406 14.70 11.97 -12.47
C ARG A 406 15.59 11.63 -11.28
N ILE A 407 16.91 11.77 -11.44
CA ILE A 407 17.88 11.56 -10.35
C ILE A 407 18.29 12.87 -9.66
N SER A 408 17.67 13.99 -10.03
CA SER A 408 17.90 15.28 -9.38
C SER A 408 17.42 15.26 -7.94
N LEU A 409 18.20 15.86 -7.02
CA LEU A 409 17.79 16.08 -5.63
C LEU A 409 16.80 17.25 -5.49
N GLY A 410 16.38 17.84 -6.60
CA GLY A 410 15.58 19.06 -6.65
C GLY A 410 16.46 20.30 -6.78
N VAL A 411 15.82 21.45 -6.67
CA VAL A 411 16.44 22.74 -6.94
C VAL A 411 17.06 23.30 -5.65
N TRP A 412 18.28 23.84 -5.76
CA TRP A 412 19.00 24.50 -4.66
C TRP A 412 18.54 25.96 -4.50
N ASP A 413 18.43 26.67 -5.62
CA ASP A 413 17.86 28.01 -5.75
C ASP A 413 17.16 28.10 -7.12
N ALA A 414 16.01 28.79 -7.20
CA ALA A 414 15.12 28.72 -8.36
C ALA A 414 15.74 29.33 -9.63
N GLU A 415 16.46 28.54 -10.43
CA GLU A 415 16.81 28.90 -11.82
C GLU A 415 15.62 28.73 -12.79
N THR A 416 14.39 28.93 -12.33
CA THR A 416 13.17 28.96 -13.16
C THR A 416 12.31 30.15 -12.78
N GLU A 417 12.30 31.19 -13.65
CA GLU A 417 11.42 32.38 -13.83
C GLU A 417 10.87 33.16 -12.62
N SER A 418 10.93 32.63 -11.41
CA SER A 418 10.52 33.27 -10.17
C SER A 418 11.77 33.54 -9.35
N SER A 419 12.42 34.65 -9.67
CA SER A 419 13.55 35.28 -8.96
C SER A 419 13.16 35.79 -7.57
N LYS A 420 12.53 34.94 -6.76
CA LYS A 420 12.15 35.23 -5.39
C LYS A 420 13.26 34.75 -4.46
N PRO A 421 13.81 35.62 -3.60
CA PRO A 421 14.87 35.21 -2.68
C PRO A 421 14.35 34.18 -1.65
N TRP A 422 15.25 33.36 -1.09
CA TRP A 422 14.92 32.27 -0.16
C TRP A 422 14.13 32.68 1.09
N TRP A 423 14.14 33.98 1.45
CA TRP A 423 13.36 34.54 2.57
C TRP A 423 11.94 34.97 2.20
N ASP A 424 11.56 34.94 0.92
CA ASP A 424 10.16 35.14 0.50
C ASP A 424 9.34 33.93 0.97
N VAL A 425 8.23 34.18 1.68
CA VAL A 425 7.39 33.12 2.25
C VAL A 425 6.84 32.19 1.15
N TRP A 426 6.67 32.68 -0.08
CA TRP A 426 6.24 31.85 -1.22
C TRP A 426 7.34 30.93 -1.76
N TYR A 427 8.62 31.21 -1.50
CA TYR A 427 9.73 30.27 -1.79
C TYR A 427 9.57 28.98 -1.00
N LEU A 428 9.08 29.09 0.25
CA LEU A 428 8.83 27.96 1.13
C LEU A 428 7.62 27.12 0.73
N GLY A 429 6.89 27.50 -0.33
CA GLY A 429 5.80 26.74 -0.93
C GLY A 429 6.24 25.61 -1.86
N GLN A 430 7.51 25.59 -2.28
CA GLN A 430 8.04 24.59 -3.21
C GLN A 430 8.84 23.49 -2.50
N SER A 431 8.88 22.28 -3.07
CA SER A 431 9.70 21.17 -2.53
C SER A 431 11.18 21.32 -2.95
N THR A 432 11.87 22.34 -2.44
CA THR A 432 13.30 22.57 -2.70
C THR A 432 14.18 21.70 -1.79
N ILE A 433 15.49 21.65 -2.07
CA ILE A 433 16.47 20.96 -1.20
C ILE A 433 16.42 21.56 0.21
N LEU A 434 16.33 22.89 0.33
CA LEU A 434 16.30 23.59 1.62
C LEU A 434 15.04 23.23 2.43
N VAL A 435 13.88 23.21 1.78
CA VAL A 435 12.60 22.87 2.41
C VAL A 435 12.65 21.45 2.97
N VAL A 436 13.14 20.49 2.17
CA VAL A 436 13.20 19.08 2.58
C VAL A 436 14.26 18.83 3.65
N ILE A 437 15.43 19.48 3.61
CA ILE A 437 16.46 19.27 4.64
C ILE A 437 16.04 19.89 5.99
N ILE A 438 15.41 21.07 6.00
CA ILE A 438 14.88 21.69 7.25
C ILE A 438 13.80 20.78 7.85
N TYR A 439 12.87 20.35 7.00
CA TYR A 439 11.85 19.40 7.39
C TYR A 439 12.48 18.11 7.95
N GLY A 440 13.45 17.53 7.23
CA GLY A 440 14.13 16.31 7.63
C GLY A 440 14.86 16.43 8.97
N ILE A 441 15.56 17.53 9.22
CA ILE A 441 16.24 17.73 10.51
C ILE A 441 15.21 17.82 11.64
N SER A 442 14.17 18.65 11.46
CA SER A 442 13.10 18.85 12.44
C SER A 442 12.38 17.53 12.75
N GLU A 443 11.99 16.79 11.72
CA GLU A 443 11.27 15.53 11.85
C GLU A 443 12.11 14.44 12.52
N ASN A 444 13.38 14.30 12.13
CA ASN A 444 14.25 13.29 12.72
C ASN A 444 14.63 13.63 14.17
N LEU A 445 14.75 14.92 14.52
CA LEU A 445 14.89 15.33 15.92
C LEU A 445 13.62 15.09 16.72
N ARG A 446 12.44 15.32 16.14
CA ARG A 446 11.16 14.92 16.77
C ARG A 446 11.14 13.42 17.01
N ASN A 447 11.55 12.61 16.05
CA ASN A 447 11.60 11.15 16.19
C ASN A 447 12.52 10.74 17.34
N TYR A 448 13.76 11.22 17.39
CA TYR A 448 14.68 10.85 18.47
C TYR A 448 14.33 11.45 19.84
N GLY A 449 13.72 12.64 19.87
CA GLY A 449 13.40 13.35 21.11
C GLY A 449 12.02 12.97 21.67
N THR A 450 10.97 13.06 20.87
CA THR A 450 9.59 12.99 21.39
C THR A 450 8.83 11.71 21.05
N ASP A 451 9.28 10.96 20.05
CA ASP A 451 8.62 9.70 19.72
C ASP A 451 9.11 8.58 20.64
N GLN A 452 8.19 8.08 21.46
CA GLN A 452 8.45 7.03 22.43
C GLN A 452 9.04 5.77 21.78
N ASN A 453 8.74 5.47 20.50
CA ASN A 453 9.33 4.34 19.78
C ASN A 453 10.86 4.37 19.78
N TYR A 454 11.45 5.57 19.65
CA TYR A 454 12.90 5.75 19.62
C TYR A 454 13.45 5.91 21.04
N VAL A 455 12.77 6.67 21.90
CA VAL A 455 13.22 6.88 23.29
C VAL A 455 13.25 5.56 24.05
N GLN A 456 12.25 4.70 23.88
CA GLN A 456 12.18 3.38 24.52
C GLN A 456 13.33 2.46 24.07
N ARG A 457 13.77 2.57 22.81
CA ARG A 457 14.94 1.86 22.27
C ARG A 457 16.26 2.39 22.86
N ILE A 458 16.40 3.70 23.02
CA ILE A 458 17.52 4.32 23.74
C ILE A 458 17.58 3.80 25.18
N LEU A 459 16.44 3.77 25.87
CA LEU A 459 16.35 3.27 27.25
C LEU A 459 16.69 1.78 27.37
N SER A 460 16.36 0.98 26.35
CA SER A 460 16.59 -0.46 26.32
C SER A 460 18.06 -0.87 26.18
N ALA A 461 18.93 0.08 25.81
CA ALA A 461 20.36 -0.18 25.62
C ALA A 461 21.07 -0.56 26.93
N ARG A 462 22.06 -1.46 26.82
CA ARG A 462 22.90 -1.88 27.96
C ARG A 462 23.81 -0.79 28.52
N SER A 463 24.13 0.22 27.72
CA SER A 463 24.95 1.37 28.12
C SER A 463 24.70 2.55 27.20
N ASP A 464 25.10 3.74 27.63
CA ASP A 464 24.96 4.97 26.84
C ASP A 464 25.77 4.90 25.53
N HIS A 465 26.93 4.25 25.57
CA HIS A 465 27.70 3.95 24.36
C HIS A 465 26.91 3.08 23.36
N GLU A 466 26.17 2.08 23.85
CA GLU A 466 25.38 1.20 22.98
C GLU A 466 24.11 1.89 22.47
N ALA A 467 23.50 2.76 23.28
CA ALA A 467 22.44 3.65 22.82
C ALA A 467 22.95 4.57 21.69
N ALA A 468 24.09 5.24 21.91
CA ALA A 468 24.70 6.11 20.90
C ALA A 468 25.07 5.35 19.61
N LYS A 469 25.70 4.17 19.75
CA LYS A 469 26.00 3.26 18.65
C LYS A 469 24.75 2.88 17.86
N SER A 470 23.62 2.64 18.54
CA SER A 470 22.37 2.26 17.87
C SER A 470 21.82 3.35 16.97
N LEU A 471 21.86 4.61 17.41
CA LEU A 471 21.40 5.75 16.61
C LEU A 471 22.26 5.95 15.35
N TRP A 472 23.57 5.77 15.47
CA TRP A 472 24.48 5.83 14.33
C TRP A 472 24.27 4.68 13.33
N ILE A 473 24.05 3.46 13.81
CA ILE A 473 23.75 2.32 12.94
C ILE A 473 22.45 2.59 12.17
N GLY A 474 21.39 3.04 12.85
CA GLY A 474 20.12 3.38 12.21
C GLY A 474 20.28 4.47 11.14
N ALA A 475 20.96 5.57 11.47
CA ALA A 475 21.15 6.71 10.57
C ALA A 475 21.98 6.36 9.33
N TRP A 476 23.12 5.68 9.50
CA TRP A 476 23.99 5.33 8.38
C TRP A 476 23.42 4.22 7.50
N ALA A 477 22.74 3.24 8.09
CA ALA A 477 22.15 2.14 7.33
C ALA A 477 20.92 2.58 6.51
N TYR A 478 20.21 3.63 6.92
CA TYR A 478 19.05 4.12 6.18
C TYR A 478 19.43 4.80 4.85
N LEU A 479 20.59 5.46 4.77
CA LEU A 479 21.05 6.12 3.54
C LEU A 479 21.08 5.19 2.31
N PRO A 480 21.80 4.04 2.31
CA PRO A 480 21.83 3.14 1.17
C PRO A 480 20.46 2.50 0.89
N ILE A 481 19.63 2.27 1.91
CA ILE A 481 18.28 1.72 1.72
C ILE A 481 17.36 2.74 1.04
N SER A 482 17.46 4.01 1.41
CA SER A 482 16.72 5.10 0.76
C SER A 482 17.15 5.26 -0.71
N ILE A 483 18.45 5.19 -1.02
CA ILE A 483 18.95 5.17 -2.39
C ILE A 483 18.35 3.99 -3.17
N MET A 484 18.32 2.80 -2.56
CA MET A 484 17.71 1.62 -3.19
C MET A 484 16.23 1.85 -3.52
N PHE A 485 15.43 2.45 -2.63
CA PHE A 485 14.03 2.78 -2.93
C PHE A 485 13.88 3.84 -4.02
N CYS A 486 14.73 4.88 -4.03
CA CYS A 486 14.75 5.87 -5.10
C CYS A 486 15.11 5.23 -6.45
N LEU A 487 16.07 4.30 -6.48
CA LEU A 487 16.44 3.54 -7.66
C LEU A 487 15.29 2.65 -8.16
N ILE A 488 14.54 2.01 -7.26
CA ILE A 488 13.34 1.23 -7.63
C ILE A 488 12.32 2.15 -8.33
N GLY A 489 12.04 3.34 -7.79
CA GLY A 489 11.11 4.29 -8.43
C GLY A 489 11.59 4.75 -9.81
N THR A 490 12.88 5.07 -9.95
CA THR A 490 13.48 5.38 -11.25
C THR A 490 13.42 4.20 -12.22
N ALA A 491 13.67 2.97 -11.77
CA ALA A 491 13.59 1.78 -12.60
C ALA A 491 12.15 1.45 -13.02
N LEU A 492 11.17 1.68 -12.15
CA LEU A 492 9.76 1.63 -12.52
C LEU A 492 9.43 2.64 -13.61
N TRP A 493 10.00 3.85 -13.56
CA TRP A 493 9.78 4.87 -14.58
C TRP A 493 10.35 4.47 -15.94
N VAL A 494 11.55 3.89 -15.97
CA VAL A 494 12.16 3.37 -17.19
C VAL A 494 11.31 2.24 -17.80
N ASN A 495 10.78 1.34 -16.97
CA ASN A 495 9.93 0.24 -17.43
C ASN A 495 8.51 0.71 -17.82
N TYR A 496 8.00 1.76 -17.16
CA TYR A 496 6.65 2.32 -17.33
C TYR A 496 6.69 3.85 -17.36
N PRO A 497 7.11 4.48 -18.47
CA PRO A 497 7.18 5.95 -18.55
C PRO A 497 5.81 6.62 -18.37
N THR A 498 4.74 5.89 -18.73
CA THR A 498 3.35 6.21 -18.42
C THR A 498 2.79 5.14 -17.47
N PRO A 499 1.96 5.52 -16.47
CA PRO A 499 1.36 4.53 -15.59
C PRO A 499 0.52 3.51 -16.37
N PRO A 500 0.56 2.22 -16.01
CA PRO A 500 -0.24 1.18 -16.66
C PRO A 500 -1.75 1.47 -16.61
N ILE A 501 -2.47 1.02 -17.65
CA ILE A 501 -3.93 1.02 -17.67
C ILE A 501 -4.43 -0.31 -17.10
N VAL A 502 -5.19 -0.25 -16.01
CA VAL A 502 -5.84 -1.40 -15.37
C VAL A 502 -7.33 -1.12 -15.35
N ASP A 503 -8.14 -2.07 -15.82
CA ASP A 503 -9.61 -1.94 -15.92
C ASP A 503 -10.10 -0.71 -16.72
N GLY A 504 -9.29 -0.22 -17.67
CA GLY A 504 -9.62 0.91 -18.52
C GLY A 504 -9.23 2.28 -17.96
N GLU A 505 -8.68 2.33 -16.74
CA GLU A 505 -8.20 3.56 -16.12
C GLU A 505 -6.69 3.55 -15.89
N MET A 506 -6.07 4.72 -16.00
CA MET A 506 -4.66 4.90 -15.68
C MET A 506 -4.48 4.84 -14.16
N ILE A 507 -3.66 3.90 -13.68
CA ILE A 507 -3.47 3.76 -12.23
C ILE A 507 -2.62 4.91 -11.68
N SER A 508 -2.87 5.27 -10.42
CA SER A 508 -2.05 6.26 -9.73
C SER A 508 -0.61 5.75 -9.52
N PRO A 509 0.39 6.64 -9.38
CA PRO A 509 1.79 6.27 -9.11
C PRO A 509 1.96 5.28 -7.95
N ASP A 510 1.15 5.41 -6.89
CA ASP A 510 1.16 4.52 -5.71
C ASP A 510 0.83 3.06 -6.03
N LYS A 511 0.12 2.82 -7.15
CA LYS A 511 -0.30 1.48 -7.60
C LYS A 511 0.67 0.86 -8.62
N VAL A 512 1.61 1.63 -9.19
CA VAL A 512 2.54 1.14 -10.21
C VAL A 512 3.46 0.05 -9.66
N PHE A 513 4.04 0.26 -8.48
CA PHE A 513 4.93 -0.74 -7.88
C PHE A 513 4.18 -2.02 -7.45
N PRO A 514 3.04 -1.96 -6.73
CA PRO A 514 2.21 -3.14 -6.49
C PRO A 514 1.79 -3.88 -7.77
N ASN A 515 1.42 -3.14 -8.82
CA ASN A 515 1.05 -3.73 -10.11
C ASN A 515 2.23 -4.48 -10.76
N PHE A 516 3.44 -3.91 -10.71
CA PHE A 516 4.66 -4.60 -11.17
C PHE A 516 4.90 -5.90 -10.39
N ILE A 517 4.80 -5.86 -9.06
CA ILE A 517 4.99 -7.03 -8.19
C ILE A 517 4.03 -8.15 -8.59
N HIS A 518 2.78 -7.79 -8.87
CA HIS A 518 1.74 -8.75 -9.23
C HIS A 518 1.89 -9.32 -10.65
N THR A 519 2.28 -8.49 -11.62
CA THR A 519 2.17 -8.84 -13.04
C THR A 519 3.48 -9.32 -13.68
N ARG A 520 4.63 -9.03 -13.07
CA ARG A 520 5.95 -9.26 -13.71
C ARG A 520 6.93 -10.10 -12.91
N LEU A 521 6.71 -10.30 -11.61
CA LEU A 521 7.66 -11.08 -10.82
C LEU A 521 7.41 -12.59 -10.96
N PRO A 522 8.42 -13.38 -11.37
CA PRO A 522 8.29 -14.83 -11.36
C PRO A 522 8.01 -15.36 -9.95
N LEU A 523 7.13 -16.34 -9.89
CA LEU A 523 6.86 -17.13 -8.69
C LEU A 523 8.05 -18.06 -8.41
N PRO A 524 8.49 -18.25 -7.14
CA PRO A 524 7.86 -17.84 -5.86
C PRO A 524 8.37 -16.50 -5.31
N VAL A 525 8.99 -15.65 -6.13
CA VAL A 525 9.66 -14.45 -5.61
C VAL A 525 8.67 -13.33 -5.28
N ALA A 526 7.50 -13.33 -5.91
CA ALA A 526 6.37 -12.51 -5.47
C ALA A 526 6.08 -12.73 -3.98
N GLY A 527 5.96 -13.99 -3.51
CA GLY A 527 5.81 -14.36 -2.10
C GLY A 527 6.87 -13.74 -1.17
N LEU A 528 8.14 -13.72 -1.60
CA LEU A 528 9.23 -13.12 -0.84
C LEU A 528 9.11 -11.59 -0.74
N VAL A 529 8.76 -10.92 -1.84
CA VAL A 529 8.54 -9.47 -1.85
C VAL A 529 7.33 -9.07 -1.01
N ILE A 530 6.27 -9.88 -1.02
CA ILE A 530 5.11 -9.70 -0.14
C ILE A 530 5.53 -9.84 1.31
N GLY A 531 6.34 -10.86 1.63
CA GLY A 531 6.94 -11.02 2.95
C GLY A 531 7.76 -9.79 3.37
N ALA A 532 8.49 -9.17 2.45
CA ALA A 532 9.23 -7.93 2.69
C ALA A 532 8.31 -6.72 2.97
N ILE A 533 7.21 -6.57 2.24
CA ILE A 533 6.20 -5.53 2.49
C ILE A 533 5.54 -5.73 3.85
N MET A 534 5.16 -6.97 4.18
CA MET A 534 4.62 -7.32 5.49
C MET A 534 5.64 -7.05 6.60
N ALA A 535 6.90 -7.43 6.41
CA ALA A 535 7.98 -7.16 7.35
C ALA A 535 8.16 -5.66 7.63
N ALA A 536 8.17 -4.82 6.59
CA ALA A 536 8.25 -3.37 6.72
C ALA A 536 7.12 -2.78 7.56
N ALA A 537 5.90 -3.25 7.32
CA ALA A 537 4.73 -2.77 8.02
C ALA A 537 4.62 -3.27 9.46
N MET A 538 4.90 -4.56 9.65
CA MET A 538 4.81 -5.22 10.94
C MET A 538 5.78 -4.58 11.95
N SER A 539 7.03 -4.31 11.55
CA SER A 539 8.04 -3.56 12.32
C SER A 539 7.60 -2.15 12.75
N THR A 540 6.66 -1.55 12.00
CA THR A 540 6.11 -0.25 12.35
C THR A 540 4.93 -0.38 13.31
N VAL A 541 4.02 -1.32 13.04
CA VAL A 541 2.81 -1.49 13.84
C VAL A 541 3.14 -2.03 15.23
N ASP A 542 4.04 -3.01 15.36
CA ASP A 542 4.46 -3.57 16.64
C ASP A 542 5.10 -2.50 17.55
N SER A 543 5.98 -1.67 16.99
CA SER A 543 6.60 -0.53 17.65
C SER A 543 5.53 0.44 18.16
N SER A 544 4.63 0.87 17.27
CA SER A 544 3.55 1.81 17.60
C SER A 544 2.63 1.27 18.69
N LEU A 545 2.26 -0.01 18.66
CA LEU A 545 1.40 -0.62 19.66
C LEU A 545 2.12 -0.82 21.00
N ASN A 546 3.37 -1.28 20.98
CA ASN A 546 4.17 -1.47 22.18
C ASN A 546 4.43 -0.15 22.91
N SER A 547 4.88 0.89 22.20
CA SER A 547 5.15 2.20 22.77
C SER A 547 3.87 2.87 23.27
N SER A 548 2.77 2.79 22.51
CA SER A 548 1.47 3.34 22.90
C SER A 548 0.91 2.65 24.15
N SER A 549 0.99 1.32 24.22
CA SER A 549 0.58 0.57 25.43
C SER A 549 1.42 0.98 26.64
N THR A 550 2.71 1.22 26.44
CA THR A 550 3.64 1.65 27.49
C THR A 550 3.28 3.04 28.01
N VAL A 551 3.06 4.03 27.14
CA VAL A 551 2.75 5.40 27.59
C VAL A 551 1.36 5.48 28.21
N VAL A 552 0.36 4.80 27.65
CA VAL A 552 -0.98 4.76 28.27
C VAL A 552 -0.91 4.11 29.66
N TYR A 553 -0.17 3.01 29.79
CA TYR A 553 -0.01 2.36 31.08
C TYR A 553 0.76 3.22 32.08
N VAL A 554 1.97 3.67 31.74
CA VAL A 554 2.88 4.38 32.64
C VAL A 554 2.37 5.78 32.96
N ASP A 555 1.95 6.53 31.94
CA ASP A 555 1.66 7.95 32.06
C ASP A 555 0.24 8.23 32.57
N ILE A 556 -0.68 7.29 32.41
CA ILE A 556 -2.09 7.46 32.83
C ILE A 556 -2.46 6.43 33.90
N ILE A 557 -2.45 5.14 33.58
CA ILE A 557 -3.02 4.10 34.46
C ILE A 557 -2.21 3.95 35.76
N ARG A 558 -0.90 3.79 35.65
CA ARG A 558 0.01 3.64 36.78
C ARG A 558 0.13 4.94 37.56
N ARG A 559 0.20 6.08 36.85
CA ARG A 559 0.34 7.41 37.43
C ARG A 559 -0.82 7.81 38.34
N PHE A 560 -2.04 7.38 38.00
CA PHE A 560 -3.26 7.64 38.78
C PHE A 560 -3.77 6.41 39.54
N GLU A 561 -2.97 5.34 39.61
CA GLU A 561 -3.31 4.10 40.32
C GLU A 561 -4.68 3.51 39.90
N LEU A 562 -5.03 3.65 38.61
CA LEU A 562 -6.33 3.22 38.06
C LEU A 562 -6.43 1.70 37.84
N LYS A 563 -5.31 0.99 37.94
CA LYS A 563 -5.25 -0.47 37.74
C LYS A 563 -5.87 -1.18 38.96
N PRO A 564 -6.79 -2.14 38.76
CA PRO A 564 -7.25 -3.00 39.84
C PRO A 564 -6.08 -3.79 40.47
N ALA A 565 -6.03 -3.87 41.80
CA ALA A 565 -4.93 -4.50 42.53
C ALA A 565 -4.70 -5.99 42.16
N TRP A 566 -5.76 -6.69 41.75
CA TRP A 566 -5.72 -8.11 41.39
C TRP A 566 -5.20 -8.39 39.97
N VAL A 567 -5.08 -7.36 39.12
CA VAL A 567 -4.59 -7.51 37.74
C VAL A 567 -3.07 -7.28 37.72
N PRO A 568 -2.25 -8.24 37.28
CA PRO A 568 -0.82 -8.01 37.06
C PRO A 568 -0.57 -6.91 36.02
N GLU A 569 0.49 -6.11 36.19
CA GLU A 569 0.82 -5.00 35.28
C GLU A 569 0.98 -5.47 33.83
N ILE A 570 1.59 -6.64 33.65
CA ILE A 570 1.81 -7.26 32.34
C ILE A 570 0.49 -7.58 31.61
N ILE A 571 -0.56 -7.99 32.33
CA ILE A 571 -1.87 -8.26 31.73
C ILE A 571 -2.51 -6.95 31.26
N MET A 572 -2.32 -5.86 32.01
CA MET A 572 -2.80 -4.55 31.62
C MET A 572 -2.11 -4.05 30.34
N LEU A 573 -0.78 -4.18 30.27
CA LEU A 573 -0.01 -3.81 29.07
C LEU A 573 -0.45 -4.60 27.83
N ARG A 574 -0.59 -5.92 27.96
CA ARG A 574 -1.09 -6.78 26.87
C ARG A 574 -2.52 -6.42 26.46
N GLY A 575 -3.39 -6.15 27.43
CA GLY A 575 -4.76 -5.71 27.17
C GLY A 575 -4.81 -4.38 26.41
N LEU A 576 -3.95 -3.42 26.77
CA LEU A 576 -3.82 -2.16 26.05
C LEU A 576 -3.30 -2.36 24.62
N THR A 577 -2.30 -3.21 24.42
CA THR A 577 -1.82 -3.58 23.09
C THR A 577 -2.94 -4.13 22.21
N ILE A 578 -3.76 -5.06 22.73
CA ILE A 578 -4.92 -5.61 22.01
C ILE A 578 -5.92 -4.50 21.67
N THR A 579 -6.32 -3.69 22.65
CA THR A 579 -7.30 -2.63 22.46
C THR A 579 -6.83 -1.62 21.42
N LEU A 580 -5.58 -1.16 21.50
CA LEU A 580 -5.01 -0.22 20.55
C LEU A 580 -4.88 -0.82 19.15
N GLY A 581 -4.56 -2.11 19.03
CA GLY A 581 -4.53 -2.82 17.75
C GLY A 581 -5.92 -2.93 17.11
N ILE A 582 -6.96 -3.21 17.90
CA ILE A 582 -8.36 -3.22 17.43
C ILE A 582 -8.76 -1.82 16.95
N VAL A 583 -8.45 -0.78 17.74
CA VAL A 583 -8.75 0.61 17.38
C VAL A 583 -7.99 1.03 16.12
N GLY A 584 -6.70 0.69 16.01
CA GLY A 584 -5.90 0.95 14.81
C GLY A 584 -6.43 0.24 13.56
N THR A 585 -6.88 -1.01 13.71
CA THR A 585 -7.50 -1.77 12.61
C THR A 585 -8.84 -1.16 12.19
N ALA A 586 -9.68 -0.76 13.15
CA ALA A 586 -10.93 -0.05 12.87
C ALA A 586 -10.70 1.31 12.19
N ALA A 587 -9.67 2.05 12.62
CA ALA A 587 -9.25 3.28 11.97
C ALA A 587 -8.76 3.03 10.53
N ALA A 588 -8.07 1.91 10.26
CA ALA A 588 -7.67 1.53 8.91
C ALA A 588 -8.88 1.35 7.97
N VAL A 589 -9.94 0.70 8.47
CA VAL A 589 -11.19 0.52 7.71
C VAL A 589 -11.88 1.87 7.46
N ALA A 590 -11.92 2.75 8.46
CA ALA A 590 -12.51 4.09 8.31
C ALA A 590 -11.74 4.96 7.29
N ILE A 591 -10.40 4.94 7.34
CA ILE A 591 -9.56 5.65 6.36
C ILE A 591 -9.74 5.05 4.96
N TYR A 592 -9.84 3.72 4.83
CA TYR A 592 -10.10 3.07 3.55
C TYR A 592 -11.42 3.53 2.92
N GLN A 593 -12.49 3.67 3.71
CA GLN A 593 -13.76 4.19 3.20
C GLN A 593 -13.64 5.61 2.68
N ARG A 594 -12.83 6.46 3.33
CA ARG A 594 -12.54 7.80 2.84
C ARG A 594 -11.70 7.77 1.56
N TYR A 595 -10.68 6.93 1.51
CA TYR A 595 -9.83 6.72 0.33
C TYR A 595 -10.62 6.31 -0.92
N LEU A 596 -11.71 5.55 -0.76
CA LEU A 596 -12.60 5.22 -1.89
C LEU A 596 -13.44 6.40 -2.37
N ASN A 597 -13.81 7.30 -1.47
CA ASN A 597 -14.73 8.40 -1.77
C ASN A 597 -14.00 9.66 -2.25
N GLU A 598 -12.71 9.79 -1.95
CA GLU A 598 -11.88 10.96 -2.27
C GLU A 598 -10.67 10.49 -3.09
N SER A 599 -10.42 11.10 -4.25
CA SER A 599 -9.26 10.79 -5.12
C SER A 599 -7.92 11.30 -4.55
N GLU A 600 -7.69 11.15 -3.24
CA GLU A 600 -6.48 11.59 -2.56
C GLU A 600 -5.42 10.46 -2.47
N THR A 601 -4.15 10.83 -2.50
CA THR A 601 -3.06 9.89 -2.26
C THR A 601 -2.94 9.57 -0.77
N ILE A 602 -2.48 8.35 -0.47
CA ILE A 602 -2.31 7.88 0.91
C ILE A 602 -1.28 8.74 1.66
N MET A 603 -0.22 9.15 0.97
CA MET A 603 0.79 10.04 1.54
C MET A 603 0.19 11.39 1.96
N ARG A 604 -0.71 11.96 1.16
CA ARG A 604 -1.39 13.22 1.52
C ARG A 604 -2.27 13.07 2.76
N MET A 605 -3.08 12.01 2.83
CA MET A 605 -3.87 11.72 4.03
C MET A 605 -3.01 11.56 5.29
N TRP A 606 -1.83 10.92 5.16
CA TRP A 606 -0.88 10.80 6.27
C TRP A 606 -0.43 12.16 6.78
N TRP A 607 0.01 13.06 5.89
CA TRP A 607 0.45 14.41 6.28
C TRP A 607 -0.66 15.18 6.98
N THR A 608 -1.89 15.11 6.47
CA THR A 608 -3.07 15.75 7.04
C THR A 608 -3.31 15.27 8.48
N TYR A 609 -3.39 13.95 8.69
CA TYR A 609 -3.73 13.42 10.00
C TYR A 609 -2.56 13.49 10.99
N ALA A 610 -1.33 13.22 10.54
CA ALA A 610 -0.14 13.29 11.36
C ALA A 610 0.19 14.71 11.79
N GLY A 611 -0.03 15.72 10.92
CA GLY A 611 0.21 17.12 11.24
C GLY A 611 -0.69 17.62 12.37
N VAL A 612 -1.98 17.24 12.37
CA VAL A 612 -2.92 17.58 13.45
C VAL A 612 -2.57 16.82 14.73
N ALA A 613 -2.33 15.50 14.64
CA ALA A 613 -2.06 14.66 15.80
C ALA A 613 -0.71 14.99 16.46
N GLY A 614 0.29 15.35 15.66
CA GLY A 614 1.64 15.73 16.10
C GLY A 614 1.74 17.10 16.77
N GLY A 615 0.62 17.84 16.83
CA GLY A 615 0.55 19.29 16.74
C GLY A 615 1.11 20.12 17.87
N GLY A 616 2.42 20.01 18.11
CA GLY A 616 3.17 20.82 19.07
C GLY A 616 4.07 20.04 20.02
N MET A 617 4.05 18.69 19.96
CA MET A 617 4.85 17.84 20.85
C MET A 617 6.33 18.19 20.81
N PHE A 618 6.88 18.36 19.60
CA PHE A 618 8.28 18.71 19.41
C PHE A 618 8.61 20.12 19.90
N GLY A 619 7.74 21.10 19.63
CA GLY A 619 7.93 22.47 20.09
C GLY A 619 7.94 22.58 21.61
N LEU A 620 7.04 21.84 22.29
CA LEU A 620 7.02 21.77 23.75
C LEU A 620 8.28 21.11 24.32
N PHE A 621 8.78 20.07 23.65
CA PHE A 621 10.04 19.43 24.00
C PHE A 621 11.25 20.35 23.82
N LEU A 622 11.38 21.02 22.67
CA LEU A 622 12.44 22.00 22.44
C LEU A 622 12.37 23.15 23.44
N LEU A 623 11.15 23.59 23.81
CA LEU A 623 10.97 24.61 24.84
C LEU A 623 11.43 24.13 26.21
N ALA A 624 11.12 22.87 26.57
CA ALA A 624 11.60 22.27 27.81
C ALA A 624 13.13 22.15 27.86
N TRP A 625 13.73 21.76 26.74
CA TRP A 625 15.15 21.46 26.61
C TRP A 625 16.03 22.71 26.44
N LEU A 626 15.73 23.57 25.46
CA LEU A 626 16.56 24.72 25.11
C LEU A 626 16.28 25.95 25.99
N LEU A 627 15.06 26.08 26.51
CA LEU A 627 14.58 27.28 27.19
C LEU A 627 14.10 26.94 28.63
N PRO A 628 15.02 26.51 29.52
CA PRO A 628 14.68 25.96 30.84
C PRO A 628 13.99 26.97 31.77
N ARG A 629 14.11 28.29 31.50
CA ARG A 629 13.51 29.35 32.32
C ARG A 629 12.10 29.78 31.88
N THR A 630 11.58 29.25 30.78
CA THR A 630 10.27 29.66 30.24
C THR A 630 9.11 29.35 31.20
N PRO A 631 8.22 30.30 31.50
CA PRO A 631 7.07 30.07 32.37
C PRO A 631 6.01 29.15 31.74
N ASN A 632 5.25 28.43 32.56
CA ASN A 632 4.23 27.46 32.11
C ASN A 632 3.15 28.07 31.21
N TRP A 633 2.70 29.30 31.51
CA TRP A 633 1.67 29.96 30.70
C TRP A 633 2.13 30.18 29.26
N ALA A 634 3.42 30.43 29.04
CA ALA A 634 3.98 30.64 27.71
C ALA A 634 4.04 29.34 26.91
N ALA A 635 4.30 28.21 27.58
CA ALA A 635 4.23 26.89 26.96
C ALA A 635 2.79 26.55 26.53
N ILE A 636 1.81 26.80 27.39
CA ILE A 636 0.38 26.60 27.09
C ILE A 636 -0.05 27.50 25.92
N LEU A 637 0.29 28.79 25.99
CA LEU A 637 -0.04 29.76 24.95
C LEU A 637 0.62 29.38 23.61
N GLY A 638 1.87 28.93 23.63
CA GLY A 638 2.57 28.42 22.45
C GLY A 638 1.81 27.28 21.78
N VAL A 639 1.39 26.28 22.55
CA VAL A 639 0.60 25.15 22.03
C VAL A 639 -0.72 25.65 21.43
N ILE A 640 -1.47 26.50 22.14
CA ILE A 640 -2.75 27.05 21.66
C ILE A 640 -2.56 27.81 20.35
N LEU A 641 -1.53 28.64 20.24
CA LEU A 641 -1.25 29.43 19.03
C LEU A 641 -0.72 28.59 17.87
N SER A 642 -0.10 27.44 18.15
CA SER A 642 0.39 26.53 17.10
C SER A 642 -0.75 25.78 16.39
N ILE A 643 -1.85 25.47 17.10
CA ILE A 643 -2.97 24.69 16.54
C ILE A 643 -3.61 25.37 15.31
N PRO A 644 -3.98 26.67 15.34
CA PRO A 644 -4.51 27.35 14.15
C PRO A 644 -3.56 27.31 12.96
N MET A 645 -2.25 27.42 13.18
CA MET A 645 -1.26 27.33 12.10
C MET A 645 -1.24 25.93 11.47
N LEU A 646 -1.30 24.89 12.30
CA LEU A 646 -1.34 23.50 11.83
C LEU A 646 -2.63 23.22 11.07
N VAL A 647 -3.78 23.67 11.59
CA VAL A 647 -5.06 23.56 10.89
C VAL A 647 -5.01 24.29 9.56
N TRP A 648 -4.48 25.52 9.53
CA TRP A 648 -4.37 26.31 8.31
C TRP A 648 -3.49 25.61 7.24
N GLY A 649 -2.35 25.05 7.65
CA GLY A 649 -1.45 24.33 6.74
C GLY A 649 -1.98 23.01 6.19
N ILE A 650 -3.04 22.47 6.79
CA ILE A 650 -3.62 21.17 6.42
C ILE A 650 -4.95 21.34 5.64
N LEU A 651 -5.49 22.57 5.57
CA LEU A 651 -6.69 22.84 4.79
C LEU A 651 -6.46 22.50 3.30
N PRO A 652 -7.29 21.63 2.70
CA PRO A 652 -7.13 21.27 1.29
C PRO A 652 -7.32 22.48 0.39
N VAL A 653 -6.34 22.77 -0.46
CA VAL A 653 -6.44 23.86 -1.45
C VAL A 653 -7.66 23.65 -2.35
N SER A 654 -7.97 22.41 -2.74
CA SER A 654 -9.14 22.07 -3.54
C SER A 654 -10.48 22.45 -2.89
N VAL A 655 -10.57 22.38 -1.56
CA VAL A 655 -11.78 22.80 -0.82
C VAL A 655 -11.89 24.32 -0.82
N LEU A 656 -10.77 25.02 -0.70
CA LEU A 656 -10.71 26.48 -0.77
C LEU A 656 -11.02 26.98 -2.20
N GLU A 657 -10.48 26.31 -3.22
CA GLU A 657 -10.79 26.57 -4.64
C GLU A 657 -12.29 26.39 -4.92
N ALA A 658 -12.89 25.29 -4.46
CA ALA A 658 -14.33 25.04 -4.62
C ALA A 658 -15.22 26.10 -3.95
N GLN A 659 -14.67 26.87 -3.01
CA GLN A 659 -15.35 27.95 -2.31
C GLN A 659 -14.89 29.36 -2.74
N GLU A 660 -14.05 29.47 -3.78
CA GLU A 660 -13.44 30.74 -4.23
C GLU A 660 -12.59 31.45 -3.15
N LEU A 661 -12.06 30.69 -2.19
CA LEU A 661 -11.24 31.13 -1.05
C LEU A 661 -9.76 30.74 -1.19
N GLU A 662 -9.28 30.45 -2.39
CA GLU A 662 -7.89 30.00 -2.65
C GLU A 662 -6.81 30.97 -2.12
N HIS A 663 -7.11 32.27 -2.07
CA HIS A 663 -6.22 33.30 -1.52
C HIS A 663 -5.97 33.14 -0.01
N LEU A 664 -6.79 32.34 0.69
CA LEU A 664 -6.61 31.95 2.09
C LEU A 664 -5.80 30.66 2.23
N ALA A 665 -5.33 30.03 1.15
CA ALA A 665 -4.50 28.83 1.24
C ALA A 665 -3.18 29.13 1.95
N CYS A 666 -2.68 28.14 2.71
CA CYS A 666 -1.40 28.30 3.39
C CYS A 666 -0.25 28.39 2.37
N PRO A 667 0.64 29.40 2.49
CA PRO A 667 1.74 29.57 1.57
C PRO A 667 2.86 28.55 1.68
N LEU A 668 2.93 27.87 2.82
CA LEU A 668 4.00 26.95 3.13
C LEU A 668 3.76 25.60 2.46
N HIS A 669 4.85 24.99 2.00
CA HIS A 669 4.85 23.60 1.58
C HIS A 669 4.41 22.72 2.75
N GLY A 670 3.65 21.66 2.49
CA GLY A 670 3.09 20.77 3.52
C GLY A 670 4.13 20.26 4.54
N ASN A 671 5.34 19.95 4.07
CA ASN A 671 6.46 19.53 4.92
C ASN A 671 6.86 20.57 5.99
N LEU A 672 6.63 21.86 5.77
CA LEU A 672 6.99 22.92 6.72
C LEU A 672 5.88 23.27 7.70
N VAL A 673 4.67 22.74 7.54
CA VAL A 673 3.54 23.05 8.43
C VAL A 673 3.85 22.67 9.88
N GLY A 674 4.38 21.46 10.10
CA GLY A 674 4.81 21.01 11.43
C GLY A 674 6.00 21.81 11.99
N VAL A 675 6.92 22.24 11.12
CA VAL A 675 8.06 23.08 11.49
C VAL A 675 7.56 24.46 11.95
N ALA A 676 6.63 25.07 11.21
CA ALA A 676 6.05 26.36 11.56
C ALA A 676 5.31 26.30 12.91
N GLY A 677 4.50 25.25 13.14
CA GLY A 677 3.86 25.02 14.44
C GLY A 677 4.86 24.92 15.59
N THR A 678 5.96 24.18 15.39
CA THR A 678 7.07 24.08 16.35
C THR A 678 7.73 25.44 16.62
N SER A 679 8.01 26.21 15.56
CA SER A 679 8.63 27.53 15.65
C SER A 679 7.75 28.54 16.38
N ILE A 680 6.42 28.47 16.25
CA ILE A 680 5.48 29.31 17.03
C ILE A 680 5.65 29.04 18.52
N ILE A 681 5.68 27.78 18.96
CA ILE A 681 5.84 27.42 20.37
C ILE A 681 7.14 27.96 20.94
N VAL A 682 8.26 27.76 20.22
CA VAL A 682 9.58 28.23 20.65
C VAL A 682 9.64 29.76 20.68
N SER A 683 9.05 30.44 19.69
CA SER A 683 9.03 31.90 19.60
C SER A 683 8.23 32.55 20.74
N VAL A 684 7.06 32.00 21.09
CA VAL A 684 6.29 32.44 22.27
C VAL A 684 7.12 32.27 23.55
N GLY A 685 7.86 31.16 23.65
CA GLY A 685 8.78 30.91 24.75
C GLY A 685 9.91 31.92 24.87
N LEU A 686 10.54 32.28 23.74
CA LEU A 686 11.60 33.30 23.67
C LEU A 686 11.07 34.68 24.07
N LEU A 687 9.91 35.08 23.55
CA LEU A 687 9.27 36.36 23.90
C LEU A 687 8.93 36.43 25.40
N ALA A 688 8.45 35.33 25.97
CA ALA A 688 8.20 35.24 27.40
C ALA A 688 9.50 35.38 28.22
N LEU A 689 10.62 34.84 27.76
CA LEU A 689 11.92 35.02 28.41
C LEU A 689 12.42 36.47 28.33
N VAL A 690 12.18 37.16 27.22
CA VAL A 690 12.44 38.60 27.12
C VAL A 690 11.60 39.35 28.15
N ALA A 691 10.30 39.05 28.27
CA ALA A 691 9.44 39.66 29.28
C ALA A 691 9.92 39.37 30.72
N VAL A 692 10.42 38.16 30.98
CA VAL A 692 11.06 37.80 32.26
C VAL A 692 12.32 38.64 32.51
N SER A 693 13.18 38.80 31.51
CA SER A 693 14.41 39.61 31.64
C SER A 693 14.13 41.09 31.89
N LEU A 694 12.98 41.59 31.41
CA LEU A 694 12.49 42.94 31.65
C LEU A 694 11.73 43.09 32.99
N GLY A 695 11.62 42.02 33.79
CA GLY A 695 10.92 42.03 35.07
C GLY A 695 9.38 42.07 34.96
N LEU A 696 8.83 41.87 33.76
CA LEU A 696 7.38 41.91 33.51
C LEU A 696 6.67 40.63 33.97
N CYS A 697 7.40 39.52 34.12
CA CYS A 697 6.89 38.21 34.53
C CYS A 697 7.92 37.45 35.37
N ARG A 698 7.47 36.52 36.21
CA ARG A 698 8.37 35.62 36.95
C ARG A 698 8.84 34.45 36.08
N PRO A 699 10.12 34.05 36.13
CA PRO A 699 10.59 32.83 35.51
C PRO A 699 9.95 31.60 36.18
N ASN A 700 10.01 30.45 35.52
CA ASN A 700 9.72 29.20 36.22
C ASN A 700 10.89 28.87 37.16
N GLU A 701 10.61 28.78 38.46
CA GLU A 701 11.62 28.45 39.49
C GLU A 701 11.92 26.95 39.56
N LYS A 702 11.06 26.11 38.97
CA LYS A 702 11.36 24.68 38.78
C LYS A 702 12.47 24.56 37.74
N ALA A 703 13.71 24.46 38.22
CA ALA A 703 14.84 24.06 37.40
C ALA A 703 14.45 22.78 36.64
N ALA A 704 14.79 22.71 35.35
CA ALA A 704 15.03 21.42 34.73
C ALA A 704 16.00 20.67 35.67
N LEU A 705 15.62 19.46 36.07
CA LEU A 705 16.28 18.62 37.08
C LEU A 705 17.82 18.71 37.02
N PRO A 706 18.51 18.59 38.17
CA PRO A 706 19.84 19.16 38.37
C PRO A 706 20.85 18.76 37.29
N SER A 707 21.53 19.76 36.74
CA SER A 707 22.74 19.57 35.96
C SER A 707 23.81 18.91 36.86
N GLU A 708 24.53 17.96 36.28
CA GLU A 708 25.77 17.33 36.77
C GLU A 708 25.63 16.13 37.72
N LYS A 709 25.97 14.96 37.17
CA LYS A 709 27.01 14.10 37.74
C LYS A 709 28.05 13.79 36.68
#